data_AF-C5K830-F1
#
_entry.id   AF-C5K830-F1
#
_cell.length_a   1.000
_cell.length_b   1.000
_cell.length_c   1.000
_cell.angle_alpha   90.00
_cell.angle_beta   90.00
_cell.angle_gamma   90.00
#
_symmetry.space_group_name_H-M   'P 1'
#
loop_
_entity.id
_entity.type
_entity.pdbx_description
1 polymer ?
#
loop_
_entity_poly.entity_id
_entity_poly.type
_entity_poly.pdbx_seq_one_letter_code
_entity_poly.pdbx_strand_id
1 'polypeptide(L)'
;MAGVPPPPPPPPPSSAQYFDKRGEINELRQLLQSVQNDKDQEKKREAIKKVIAFMTLGIDVSRLFPEMVMASYTNDLVQKKMIYLYLVNYAASNPSLAVLAINTLQKDCQDTDPSIRGLALRSLCGLQLSNMMEYLEPAVKKGLVDPNGYVRKAAVVGALKMFHLDPQHVRENTDIVQDLYRIVSGSDHDPDVIYDAVVALNEILADIGGIELTQEIVDNLLNNIYRFSEWGADAIIKIITKKYRPNTEEEMFDVFNVLDPLLKQNSPSVIMATSTLYMEWASAAAATTDGDSGNAELLQQVMERLKPTLLTLLGAISTGGHEQAYVILNHITVIVVHQQKAGGAPLFTGGDYKNFYCRYNEPSYIKYLKLQLLTLLACQAAKTDSTCFRETISNDPDSEVSREAVRSIGAVGLACPGAVPGIFDILLDHLTGSDTPRDKGVASEAVVVLKQLLRSGVASGREHIIELITSPEVLEKCLKNVSGDPLGKAAVVWILGEYGDSIPMAPYILEDIINELMDSDAGALSPGVNGLEAVEFGLDESAAAAAAVAPAPTISKDDDEVIKASDDTVALELLTACTKLFFARPPEMQKILGLAFNYAVTSPAASPDVRDRALMYYRLLKRSTQEAHDIVLVGEEATANASENTYDIKIDDRIFDEEFNTLSAIYWMTSSKFVPTIEPLYQGMPTNKSPTVMYRDPPPPPLTEAAAEPSQSDTVESTDLLGDD
;
A
#
# COMPACT_ATOMS: atom_id res chain seq x y z
N MET A 1 41.22 46.47 25.64
CA MET A 1 39.93 46.34 26.34
C MET A 1 39.19 45.18 25.69
N ALA A 2 39.15 44.04 26.38
CA ALA A 2 38.49 42.83 25.89
C ALA A 2 36.98 42.96 26.12
N GLY A 3 36.20 42.94 25.03
CA GLY A 3 34.75 42.86 25.07
C GLY A 3 34.32 41.44 25.39
N VAL A 4 33.65 41.27 26.52
CA VAL A 4 33.12 40.00 27.02
C VAL A 4 32.04 39.49 26.04
N PRO A 5 32.07 38.21 25.62
CA PRO A 5 31.03 37.65 24.76
C PRO A 5 29.71 37.50 25.52
N PRO A 6 28.54 37.58 24.85
CA PRO A 6 27.24 37.45 25.50
C PRO A 6 27.07 36.05 26.11
N PRO A 7 26.31 35.92 27.22
CA PRO A 7 26.13 34.64 27.90
C PRO A 7 25.32 33.67 27.01
N PRO A 8 25.58 32.35 27.13
CA PRO A 8 24.86 31.35 26.36
C PRO A 8 23.38 31.31 26.78
N PRO A 9 22.46 30.96 25.87
CA PRO A 9 21.05 30.80 26.20
C PRO A 9 20.87 29.70 27.25
N PRO A 10 19.88 29.84 28.15
CA PRO A 10 19.63 28.83 29.18
C PRO A 10 19.30 27.49 28.52
N PRO A 11 19.71 26.36 29.13
CA PRO A 11 19.38 25.05 28.60
C PRO A 11 17.85 24.88 28.56
N PRO A 12 17.32 24.12 27.58
CA PRO A 12 15.89 23.80 27.56
C PRO A 12 15.51 23.17 28.90
N PRO A 13 14.36 23.54 29.48
CA PRO A 13 13.97 23.03 30.79
C PRO A 13 13.93 21.51 30.74
N SER A 14 14.71 20.88 31.61
CA SER A 14 14.70 19.43 31.81
C SER A 14 13.26 18.99 32.07
N SER A 15 12.71 18.16 31.20
CA SER A 15 11.34 17.67 31.18
C SER A 15 10.97 16.75 32.36
N ALA A 16 11.77 16.70 33.42
CA ALA A 16 11.64 15.74 34.52
C ALA A 16 11.34 16.38 35.90
N GLN A 17 11.04 17.68 35.99
CA GLN A 17 10.78 18.36 37.27
C GLN A 17 9.44 19.12 37.37
N TYR A 18 8.48 18.84 36.49
CA TYR A 18 7.12 19.39 36.61
C TYR A 18 6.10 18.29 36.92
N PHE A 19 5.32 18.54 37.98
CA PHE A 19 4.09 17.86 38.42
C PHE A 19 4.19 16.83 39.55
N ASP A 20 4.55 17.28 40.75
CA ASP A 20 3.89 16.72 41.95
C ASP A 20 2.56 17.47 42.20
N LYS A 21 1.60 17.34 41.26
CA LYS A 21 0.27 17.98 41.27
C LYS A 21 -0.71 17.39 42.30
N ARG A 22 -0.22 16.62 43.27
CA ARG A 22 -1.05 16.01 44.33
C ARG A 22 -1.81 17.06 45.14
N GLY A 23 -1.23 18.25 45.32
CA GLY A 23 -1.90 19.40 45.95
C GLY A 23 -3.08 19.91 45.13
N GLU A 24 -2.89 20.13 43.83
CA GLU A 24 -3.94 20.63 42.92
C GLU A 24 -5.13 19.67 42.82
N ILE A 25 -4.90 18.34 42.86
CA ILE A 25 -5.99 17.35 42.86
C ILE A 25 -6.79 17.42 44.16
N ASN A 26 -6.14 17.62 45.30
CA ASN A 26 -6.82 17.76 46.59
C ASN A 26 -7.59 19.09 46.69
N GLU A 27 -7.05 20.18 46.14
CA GLU A 27 -7.77 21.44 46.00
C GLU A 27 -8.98 21.30 45.08
N LEU A 28 -8.84 20.57 43.96
CA LEU A 28 -9.95 20.30 43.06
C LEU A 28 -11.02 19.42 43.72
N ARG A 29 -10.61 18.46 44.54
CA ARG A 29 -11.51 17.64 45.36
C ARG A 29 -12.32 18.50 46.32
N GLN A 30 -11.67 19.42 47.03
CA GLN A 30 -12.34 20.36 47.92
C GLN A 30 -13.28 21.29 47.14
N LEU A 31 -12.86 21.77 45.97
CA LEU A 31 -13.68 22.59 45.09
C LEU A 31 -14.94 21.83 44.66
N LEU A 32 -14.82 20.59 44.20
CA LEU A 32 -15.97 19.75 43.83
C LEU A 32 -16.92 19.54 45.01
N GLN A 33 -16.40 19.24 46.20
CA GLN A 33 -17.23 19.08 47.41
C GLN A 33 -17.94 20.38 47.81
N SER A 34 -17.27 21.54 47.72
CA SER A 34 -17.90 22.83 48.02
C SER A 34 -18.99 23.19 47.01
N VAL A 35 -18.75 22.85 45.74
CA VAL A 35 -19.60 23.24 44.62
C VAL A 35 -20.79 22.30 44.46
N GLN A 36 -20.76 21.08 45.03
CA GLN A 36 -21.90 20.14 45.00
C GLN A 36 -23.22 20.76 45.49
N ASN A 37 -23.18 21.53 46.58
CA ASN A 37 -24.37 22.15 47.19
C ASN A 37 -24.64 23.59 46.70
N ASP A 38 -23.78 24.15 45.86
CA ASP A 38 -23.97 25.50 45.31
C ASP A 38 -25.14 25.50 44.30
N LYS A 39 -25.94 26.58 44.31
CA LYS A 39 -27.04 26.77 43.35
C LYS A 39 -26.51 27.19 41.97
N ASP A 40 -25.31 27.75 41.91
CA ASP A 40 -24.68 28.23 40.68
C ASP A 40 -24.21 27.08 39.78
N GLN A 41 -25.00 26.78 38.75
CA GLN A 41 -24.69 25.74 37.76
C GLN A 41 -23.42 26.04 36.94
N GLU A 42 -23.07 27.31 36.77
CA GLU A 42 -21.88 27.71 36.01
C GLU A 42 -20.58 27.38 36.74
N LYS A 43 -20.53 27.58 38.07
CA LYS A 43 -19.39 27.16 38.89
C LYS A 43 -19.23 25.63 38.90
N LYS A 44 -20.34 24.88 38.92
CA LYS A 44 -20.35 23.41 38.75
C LYS A 44 -19.72 23.00 37.42
N ARG A 45 -20.14 23.63 36.32
CA ARG A 45 -19.58 23.38 34.99
C ARG A 45 -18.09 23.67 34.95
N GLU A 46 -17.63 24.79 35.48
CA GLU A 46 -16.21 25.15 35.49
C GLU A 46 -15.36 24.18 36.34
N ALA A 47 -15.87 23.74 37.49
CA ALA A 47 -15.19 22.74 38.31
C ALA A 47 -15.04 21.40 37.55
N ILE A 48 -16.12 20.92 36.91
CA ILE A 48 -16.09 19.68 36.13
C ILE A 48 -15.20 19.82 34.88
N LYS A 49 -15.24 20.95 34.18
CA LYS A 49 -14.35 21.22 33.04
C LYS A 49 -12.88 21.13 33.43
N LYS A 50 -12.50 21.64 34.61
CA LYS A 50 -11.13 21.51 35.12
C LYS A 50 -10.72 20.06 35.35
N VAL A 51 -11.63 19.21 35.85
CA VAL A 51 -11.38 17.75 35.99
C VAL A 51 -11.11 17.13 34.62
N ILE A 52 -11.94 17.43 33.62
CA ILE A 52 -11.77 16.92 32.25
C ILE A 52 -10.48 17.46 31.62
N ALA A 53 -10.14 18.73 31.85
CA ALA A 53 -8.88 19.31 31.37
C ALA A 53 -7.66 18.55 31.93
N PHE A 54 -7.66 18.23 33.22
CA PHE A 54 -6.60 17.40 33.81
C PHE A 54 -6.58 15.97 33.25
N MET A 55 -7.75 15.38 32.97
CA MET A 55 -7.84 14.09 32.29
C MET A 55 -7.23 14.16 30.87
N THR A 56 -7.51 15.21 30.10
CA THR A 56 -6.95 15.40 28.74
C THR A 56 -5.44 15.67 28.75
N LEU A 57 -4.91 16.18 29.86
CA LEU A 57 -3.47 16.36 30.09
C LEU A 57 -2.78 15.06 30.55
N GLY A 58 -3.52 13.96 30.71
CA GLY A 58 -2.98 12.67 31.17
C GLY A 58 -2.70 12.59 32.67
N ILE A 59 -3.24 13.51 33.48
CA ILE A 59 -3.09 13.50 34.94
C ILE A 59 -4.11 12.53 35.53
N ASP A 60 -3.67 11.64 36.42
CA ASP A 60 -4.56 10.69 37.09
C ASP A 60 -5.52 11.39 38.05
N VAL A 61 -6.78 11.51 37.63
CA VAL A 61 -7.89 12.08 38.40
C VAL A 61 -8.79 11.00 39.01
N SER A 62 -8.35 9.74 39.11
CA SER A 62 -9.13 8.62 39.68
C SER A 62 -9.62 8.87 41.11
N ARG A 63 -8.88 9.66 41.90
CA ARG A 63 -9.23 9.97 43.30
C ARG A 63 -10.49 10.80 43.46
N LEU A 64 -10.92 11.46 42.39
CA LEU A 64 -12.11 12.32 42.34
C LEU A 64 -13.37 11.53 41.98
N PHE A 65 -13.26 10.21 41.78
CA PHE A 65 -14.36 9.38 41.32
C PHE A 65 -15.60 9.44 42.21
N PRO A 66 -15.50 9.35 43.56
CA PRO A 66 -16.68 9.49 44.43
C PRO A 66 -17.39 10.84 44.25
N GLU A 67 -16.62 11.93 44.17
CA GLU A 67 -17.17 13.28 44.00
C GLU A 67 -17.85 13.46 42.65
N MET A 68 -17.30 12.83 41.60
CA MET A 68 -17.85 12.84 40.25
C MET A 68 -19.13 11.99 40.13
N VAL A 69 -19.20 10.83 40.81
CA VAL A 69 -20.43 10.03 40.90
C VAL A 69 -21.52 10.82 41.61
N MET A 70 -21.21 11.50 42.71
CA MET A 70 -22.20 12.34 43.39
C MET A 70 -22.65 13.53 42.55
N ALA A 71 -21.76 14.11 41.74
CA ALA A 71 -22.09 15.18 40.81
C ALA A 71 -23.00 14.71 39.64
N SER A 72 -23.11 13.41 39.39
CA SER A 72 -23.95 12.88 38.30
C SER A 72 -25.44 13.10 38.53
N TYR A 73 -25.87 13.35 39.78
CA TYR A 73 -27.24 13.69 40.12
C TYR A 73 -27.56 15.16 39.79
N THR A 74 -27.69 15.45 38.50
CA THR A 74 -28.03 16.78 37.98
C THR A 74 -29.03 16.65 36.83
N ASN A 75 -29.75 17.72 36.50
CA ASN A 75 -30.62 17.76 35.31
C ASN A 75 -29.95 18.49 34.13
N ASP A 76 -28.74 19.02 34.32
CA ASP A 76 -28.02 19.76 33.29
C ASP A 76 -27.31 18.81 32.32
N LEU A 77 -27.75 18.79 31.07
CA LEU A 77 -27.21 17.94 30.01
C LEU A 77 -25.70 18.13 29.80
N VAL A 78 -25.20 19.37 29.91
CA VAL A 78 -23.77 19.68 29.70
C VAL A 78 -22.91 19.03 30.79
N GLN A 79 -23.33 19.13 32.05
CA GLN A 79 -22.67 18.46 33.16
C GLN A 79 -22.72 16.94 33.00
N LYS A 80 -23.88 16.36 32.66
CA LYS A 80 -24.00 14.92 32.41
C LYS A 80 -23.02 14.44 31.32
N LYS A 81 -22.91 15.15 30.19
CA LYS A 81 -21.95 14.81 29.12
C LYS A 81 -20.51 14.72 29.62
N MET A 82 -20.06 15.71 30.39
CA MET A 82 -18.70 15.72 30.93
C MET A 82 -18.50 14.65 32.00
N ILE A 83 -19.46 14.48 32.91
CA ILE A 83 -19.38 13.47 33.98
C ILE A 83 -19.40 12.06 33.38
N TYR A 84 -20.25 11.78 32.40
CA TYR A 84 -20.34 10.46 31.78
C TYR A 84 -19.09 10.11 30.99
N LEU A 85 -18.46 11.07 30.31
CA LEU A 85 -17.15 10.88 29.71
C LEU A 85 -16.11 10.45 30.77
N TYR A 86 -16.09 11.13 31.93
CA TYR A 86 -15.20 10.77 33.03
C TYR A 86 -15.51 9.38 33.61
N LEU A 87 -16.80 9.07 33.85
CA LEU A 87 -17.22 7.79 34.43
C LEU A 87 -16.84 6.62 33.53
N VAL A 88 -17.08 6.71 32.21
CA VAL A 88 -16.72 5.64 31.26
C VAL A 88 -15.22 5.33 31.28
N ASN A 89 -14.36 6.35 31.36
CA ASN A 89 -12.91 6.15 31.35
C ASN A 89 -12.35 5.59 32.67
N TYR A 90 -12.94 5.96 33.81
CA TYR A 90 -12.43 5.58 35.14
C TYR A 90 -13.21 4.46 35.84
N ALA A 91 -14.33 3.99 35.26
CA ALA A 91 -15.17 2.95 35.85
C ALA A 91 -14.42 1.62 36.04
N ALA A 92 -13.61 1.21 35.05
CA ALA A 92 -12.81 -0.01 35.13
C ALA A 92 -11.80 0.01 36.29
N SER A 93 -11.30 1.19 36.66
CA SER A 93 -10.38 1.37 37.80
C SER A 93 -11.09 1.37 39.15
N ASN A 94 -12.40 1.66 39.19
CA ASN A 94 -13.18 1.78 40.42
C ASN A 94 -14.54 1.05 40.31
N PRO A 95 -14.57 -0.28 40.17
CA PRO A 95 -15.79 -1.03 39.87
C PRO A 95 -16.84 -0.94 40.99
N SER A 96 -16.42 -0.94 42.26
CA SER A 96 -17.33 -0.91 43.42
C SER A 96 -18.13 0.40 43.51
N LEU A 97 -17.49 1.53 43.23
CA LEU A 97 -18.15 2.84 43.23
C LEU A 97 -18.96 3.06 41.94
N ALA A 98 -18.53 2.48 40.82
CA ALA A 98 -19.24 2.59 39.56
C ALA A 98 -20.66 1.99 39.63
N VAL A 99 -20.89 1.00 40.50
CA VAL A 99 -22.24 0.44 40.75
C VAL A 99 -23.24 1.52 41.21
N LEU A 100 -22.82 2.53 41.98
CA LEU A 100 -23.70 3.62 42.40
C LEU A 100 -24.13 4.49 41.20
N ALA A 101 -23.25 4.64 40.20
CA ALA A 101 -23.56 5.38 38.99
C ALA A 101 -24.57 4.65 38.10
N ILE A 102 -24.60 3.31 38.13
CA ILE A 102 -25.54 2.48 37.35
C ILE A 102 -26.99 2.87 37.65
N ASN A 103 -27.36 3.01 38.92
CA ASN A 103 -28.72 3.38 39.31
C ASN A 103 -29.13 4.76 38.76
N THR A 104 -28.18 5.71 38.77
CA THR A 104 -28.42 7.06 38.21
C THR A 104 -28.56 7.01 36.69
N LEU A 105 -27.70 6.24 36.01
CA LEU A 105 -27.77 6.04 34.56
C LEU A 105 -29.05 5.33 34.12
N GLN A 106 -29.51 4.32 34.86
CA GLN A 106 -30.77 3.63 34.58
C GLN A 106 -31.98 4.55 34.74
N LYS A 107 -31.97 5.42 35.75
CA LYS A 107 -33.01 6.45 35.92
C LYS A 107 -33.02 7.40 34.73
N ASP A 108 -31.84 7.84 34.28
CA ASP A 108 -31.70 8.73 33.13
C ASP A 108 -32.07 8.09 31.79
N CYS A 109 -31.93 6.76 31.66
CA CYS A 109 -32.45 6.02 30.50
C CYS A 109 -33.97 6.11 30.37
N GLN A 110 -34.68 6.57 31.40
CA GLN A 110 -36.14 6.75 31.42
C GLN A 110 -36.55 8.23 31.47
N ASP A 111 -35.62 9.16 31.24
CA ASP A 111 -35.88 10.60 31.23
C ASP A 111 -36.87 11.00 30.11
N THR A 112 -37.56 12.12 30.29
CA THR A 112 -38.40 12.73 29.26
C THR A 112 -37.62 13.16 28.02
N ASP A 113 -36.39 13.66 28.20
CA ASP A 113 -35.55 14.13 27.10
C ASP A 113 -34.84 12.96 26.39
N PRO A 114 -35.10 12.71 25.09
CA PRO A 114 -34.42 11.66 24.33
C PRO A 114 -32.89 11.85 24.30
N SER A 115 -32.40 13.08 24.39
CA SER A 115 -30.96 13.38 24.40
C SER A 115 -30.29 12.83 25.66
N ILE A 116 -30.96 12.95 26.80
CA ILE A 116 -30.50 12.39 28.08
C ILE A 116 -30.63 10.86 28.06
N ARG A 117 -31.76 10.33 27.59
CA ARG A 117 -31.97 8.87 27.49
C ARG A 117 -30.87 8.19 26.66
N GLY A 118 -30.64 8.67 25.44
CA GLY A 118 -29.65 8.09 24.54
C GLY A 118 -28.21 8.24 25.05
N LEU A 119 -27.89 9.40 25.64
CA LEU A 119 -26.58 9.64 26.25
C LEU A 119 -26.34 8.71 27.46
N ALA A 120 -27.33 8.55 28.32
CA ALA A 120 -27.26 7.67 29.48
C ALA A 120 -27.11 6.20 29.06
N LEU A 121 -27.88 5.75 28.06
CA LEU A 121 -27.79 4.39 27.53
C LEU A 121 -26.40 4.11 26.93
N ARG A 122 -25.88 5.02 26.09
CA ARG A 122 -24.53 4.89 25.51
C ARG A 122 -23.44 4.83 26.60
N SER A 123 -23.61 5.60 27.67
CA SER A 123 -22.65 5.69 28.77
C SER A 123 -22.73 4.46 29.67
N LEU A 124 -23.94 3.95 29.94
CA LEU A 124 -24.18 2.73 30.69
C LEU A 124 -23.54 1.52 30.00
N CYS A 125 -23.77 1.33 28.70
CA CYS A 125 -23.11 0.28 27.92
C CYS A 125 -21.59 0.51 27.77
N GLY A 126 -21.11 1.73 28.03
CA GLY A 126 -19.70 2.10 27.97
C GLY A 126 -18.88 1.77 29.23
N LEU A 127 -19.50 1.46 30.38
CA LEU A 127 -18.77 1.22 31.63
C LEU A 127 -17.97 -0.11 31.64
N GLN A 128 -18.35 -1.08 30.80
CA GLN A 128 -17.66 -2.38 30.61
C GLN A 128 -17.29 -3.14 31.90
N LEU A 129 -18.21 -3.21 32.87
CA LEU A 129 -18.02 -3.96 34.12
C LEU A 129 -18.54 -5.41 33.99
N SER A 130 -17.84 -6.37 34.62
CA SER A 130 -18.04 -7.82 34.43
C SER A 130 -19.39 -8.39 34.89
N ASN A 131 -20.16 -7.67 35.71
CA ASN A 131 -21.44 -8.15 36.29
C ASN A 131 -22.64 -7.26 35.90
N MET A 132 -22.61 -6.64 34.72
CA MET A 132 -23.65 -5.67 34.33
C MET A 132 -24.76 -6.18 33.41
N MET A 133 -24.71 -7.44 32.97
CA MET A 133 -25.67 -7.97 31.99
C MET A 133 -27.12 -7.81 32.45
N GLU A 134 -27.42 -8.09 33.72
CA GLU A 134 -28.76 -7.94 34.31
C GLU A 134 -29.29 -6.49 34.26
N TYR A 135 -28.40 -5.50 34.27
CA TYR A 135 -28.76 -4.08 34.21
C TYR A 135 -28.79 -3.54 32.78
N LEU A 136 -27.97 -4.11 31.89
CA LEU A 136 -27.83 -3.71 30.49
C LEU A 136 -28.95 -4.25 29.63
N GLU A 137 -29.30 -5.54 29.75
CA GLU A 137 -30.30 -6.18 28.90
C GLU A 137 -31.65 -5.45 28.92
N PRO A 138 -32.24 -5.10 30.07
CA PRO A 138 -33.54 -4.40 30.09
C PRO A 138 -33.44 -2.99 29.53
N ALA A 139 -32.30 -2.31 29.74
CA ALA A 139 -32.08 -0.95 29.26
C ALA A 139 -31.94 -0.92 27.73
N VAL A 140 -31.22 -1.87 27.15
CA VAL A 140 -31.04 -2.02 25.71
C VAL A 140 -32.35 -2.44 25.03
N LYS A 141 -33.05 -3.47 25.54
CA LYS A 141 -34.36 -3.90 24.99
C LYS A 141 -35.38 -2.76 24.97
N LYS A 142 -35.45 -1.96 26.04
CA LYS A 142 -36.32 -0.78 26.09
C LYS A 142 -35.86 0.31 25.10
N GLY A 143 -34.55 0.48 24.93
CA GLY A 143 -33.96 1.44 24.00
C GLY A 143 -34.22 1.10 22.53
N LEU A 144 -34.24 -0.18 22.16
CA LEU A 144 -34.51 -0.64 20.78
C LEU A 144 -35.93 -0.30 20.30
N VAL A 145 -36.88 -0.13 21.22
CA VAL A 145 -38.29 0.19 20.92
C VAL A 145 -38.63 1.65 21.28
N ASP A 146 -37.63 2.50 21.55
CA ASP A 146 -37.86 3.92 21.88
C ASP A 146 -38.43 4.68 20.67
N PRO A 147 -39.37 5.63 20.86
CA PRO A 147 -39.92 6.43 19.77
C PRO A 147 -38.88 7.29 19.04
N ASN A 148 -37.77 7.66 19.69
CA ASN A 148 -36.76 8.53 19.11
C ASN A 148 -35.60 7.73 18.47
N GLY A 149 -35.29 8.04 17.21
CA GLY A 149 -34.22 7.37 16.45
C GLY A 149 -32.83 7.46 17.11
N TYR A 150 -32.50 8.55 17.81
CA TYR A 150 -31.22 8.68 18.51
C TYR A 150 -31.06 7.66 19.64
N VAL A 151 -32.14 7.36 20.36
CA VAL A 151 -32.11 6.38 21.46
C VAL A 151 -32.03 4.97 20.91
N ARG A 152 -32.78 4.66 19.83
CA ARG A 152 -32.67 3.37 19.12
C ARG A 152 -31.26 3.14 18.59
N LYS A 153 -30.67 4.15 17.96
CA LYS A 153 -29.25 4.16 17.54
C LYS A 153 -28.30 3.81 18.69
N ALA A 154 -28.44 4.50 19.82
CA ALA A 154 -27.64 4.23 21.02
C ALA A 154 -27.85 2.81 21.58
N ALA A 155 -29.07 2.28 21.46
CA ALA A 155 -29.41 0.91 21.89
C ALA A 155 -28.77 -0.15 20.99
N VAL A 156 -28.76 0.05 19.67
CA VAL A 156 -28.10 -0.85 18.71
C VAL A 156 -26.60 -0.94 18.98
N VAL A 157 -25.92 0.21 19.12
CA VAL A 157 -24.50 0.23 19.51
C VAL A 157 -24.31 -0.35 20.92
N GLY A 158 -25.28 -0.17 21.81
CA GLY A 158 -25.31 -0.79 23.13
C GLY A 158 -25.37 -2.32 23.07
N ALA A 159 -26.16 -2.89 22.16
CA ALA A 159 -26.25 -4.32 21.92
C ALA A 159 -24.89 -4.89 21.45
N LEU A 160 -24.21 -4.19 20.55
CA LEU A 160 -22.87 -4.57 20.11
C LEU A 160 -21.85 -4.57 21.25
N LYS A 161 -21.86 -3.53 22.11
CA LYS A 161 -21.00 -3.49 23.30
C LYS A 161 -21.30 -4.61 24.29
N MET A 162 -22.58 -4.98 24.41
CA MET A 162 -23.00 -6.09 25.26
C MET A 162 -22.50 -7.44 24.72
N PHE A 163 -22.48 -7.60 23.39
CA PHE A 163 -21.89 -8.76 22.73
C PHE A 163 -20.39 -8.89 23.04
N HIS A 164 -19.62 -7.79 23.06
CA HIS A 164 -18.21 -7.85 23.45
C HIS A 164 -17.96 -8.18 24.93
N LEU A 165 -18.95 -7.99 25.81
CA LEU A 165 -18.84 -8.38 27.22
C LEU A 165 -19.11 -9.87 27.41
N ASP A 166 -20.19 -10.38 26.81
CA ASP A 166 -20.56 -11.79 26.85
C ASP A 166 -21.22 -12.22 25.53
N PRO A 167 -20.43 -12.80 24.58
CA PRO A 167 -20.94 -13.23 23.29
C PRO A 167 -22.00 -14.34 23.37
N GLN A 168 -21.89 -15.25 24.35
CA GLN A 168 -22.80 -16.40 24.46
C GLN A 168 -24.18 -15.94 24.93
N HIS A 169 -24.21 -15.05 25.92
CA HIS A 169 -25.47 -14.55 26.45
C HIS A 169 -26.30 -13.82 25.38
N VAL A 170 -25.67 -12.97 24.56
CA VAL A 170 -26.38 -12.21 23.53
C VAL A 170 -26.91 -13.08 22.39
N ARG A 171 -26.23 -14.19 22.06
CA ARG A 171 -26.64 -15.10 20.98
C ARG A 171 -27.73 -16.08 21.40
N GLU A 172 -27.61 -16.68 22.58
CA GLU A 172 -28.47 -17.81 22.98
C GLU A 172 -29.58 -17.39 23.95
N ASN A 173 -29.33 -16.39 24.79
CA ASN A 173 -30.21 -16.05 25.90
C ASN A 173 -31.02 -14.77 25.67
N THR A 174 -30.84 -14.08 24.55
CA THR A 174 -31.50 -12.80 24.29
C THR A 174 -32.10 -12.69 22.88
N ASP A 175 -33.30 -12.12 22.78
CA ASP A 175 -33.99 -11.84 21.50
C ASP A 175 -33.40 -10.67 20.70
N ILE A 176 -32.25 -10.13 21.12
CA ILE A 176 -31.65 -8.92 20.53
C ILE A 176 -31.29 -9.12 19.07
N VAL A 177 -30.79 -10.30 18.69
CA VAL A 177 -30.47 -10.59 17.28
C VAL A 177 -31.74 -10.51 16.43
N GLN A 178 -32.87 -11.04 16.92
CA GLN A 178 -34.15 -10.98 16.24
C GLN A 178 -34.69 -9.54 16.17
N ASP A 179 -34.58 -8.77 17.25
CA ASP A 179 -34.95 -7.35 17.27
C ASP A 179 -34.13 -6.55 16.24
N LEU A 180 -32.83 -6.80 16.13
CA LEU A 180 -31.96 -6.16 15.13
C LEU A 180 -32.35 -6.54 13.70
N TYR A 181 -32.66 -7.82 13.43
CA TYR A 181 -33.19 -8.23 12.11
C TYR A 181 -34.51 -7.52 11.80
N ARG A 182 -35.41 -7.37 12.79
CA ARG A 182 -36.67 -6.63 12.61
C ARG A 182 -36.44 -5.17 12.22
N ILE A 183 -35.43 -4.52 12.81
CA ILE A 183 -35.01 -3.15 12.47
C ILE A 183 -34.57 -3.08 11.00
N VAL A 184 -33.71 -4.01 10.57
CA VAL A 184 -33.16 -4.06 9.21
C VAL A 184 -34.23 -4.39 8.15
N SER A 185 -35.16 -5.30 8.46
CA SER A 185 -36.23 -5.74 7.53
C SER A 185 -37.34 -4.72 7.30
N GLY A 186 -37.32 -3.54 7.95
CA GLY A 186 -38.25 -2.44 7.64
C GLY A 186 -39.17 -2.00 8.79
N SER A 187 -38.91 -2.41 10.04
CA SER A 187 -39.61 -1.84 11.19
C SER A 187 -39.22 -0.37 11.44
N ASP A 188 -38.03 0.04 11.00
CA ASP A 188 -37.45 1.34 11.28
C ASP A 188 -37.41 2.23 10.03
N HIS A 189 -37.63 3.53 10.24
CA HIS A 189 -37.61 4.53 9.16
C HIS A 189 -36.34 5.40 9.18
N ASP A 190 -35.57 5.34 10.27
CA ASP A 190 -34.38 6.16 10.48
C ASP A 190 -33.15 5.47 9.86
N PRO A 191 -32.50 6.06 8.83
CA PRO A 191 -31.41 5.42 8.09
C PRO A 191 -30.18 5.14 8.97
N ASP A 192 -29.87 6.03 9.92
CA ASP A 192 -28.78 5.83 10.87
C ASP A 192 -28.96 4.60 11.76
N VAL A 193 -30.20 4.29 12.16
CA VAL A 193 -30.52 3.14 13.00
C VAL A 193 -30.37 1.85 12.21
N ILE A 194 -30.89 1.85 10.97
CA ILE A 194 -30.75 0.71 10.04
C ILE A 194 -29.27 0.45 9.76
N TYR A 195 -28.49 1.49 9.46
CA TYR A 195 -27.06 1.38 9.23
C TYR A 195 -26.32 0.77 10.43
N ASP A 196 -26.50 1.34 11.63
CA ASP A 196 -25.85 0.83 12.83
C ASP A 196 -26.29 -0.62 13.12
N ALA A 197 -27.54 -0.98 12.79
CA ALA A 197 -28.06 -2.34 12.99
C ALA A 197 -27.45 -3.35 12.02
N VAL A 198 -27.28 -2.98 10.75
CA VAL A 198 -26.58 -3.81 9.75
C VAL A 198 -25.13 -4.05 10.17
N VAL A 199 -24.41 -2.99 10.60
CA VAL A 199 -23.02 -3.12 11.06
C VAL A 199 -22.95 -3.98 12.32
N ALA A 200 -23.81 -3.73 13.31
CA ALA A 200 -23.86 -4.50 14.54
C ALA A 200 -24.16 -5.98 14.27
N LEU A 201 -25.15 -6.30 13.41
CA LEU A 201 -25.46 -7.69 13.04
C LEU A 201 -24.28 -8.37 12.35
N ASN A 202 -23.63 -7.68 11.41
CA ASN A 202 -22.49 -8.23 10.69
C ASN A 202 -21.31 -8.55 11.63
N GLU A 203 -21.10 -7.75 12.67
CA GLU A 203 -20.07 -7.98 13.69
C GLU A 203 -20.46 -9.06 14.71
N ILE A 204 -21.69 -9.03 15.23
CA ILE A 204 -22.20 -10.04 16.18
C ILE A 204 -22.19 -11.44 15.55
N LEU A 205 -22.47 -11.55 14.26
CA LEU A 205 -22.52 -12.81 13.53
C LEU A 205 -21.23 -13.16 12.78
N ALA A 206 -20.14 -12.39 12.97
CA ALA A 206 -18.90 -12.58 12.23
C ALA A 206 -18.35 -14.02 12.29
N ASP A 207 -18.46 -14.69 13.44
CA ASP A 207 -18.00 -16.08 13.63
C ASP A 207 -18.77 -17.11 12.78
N ILE A 208 -20.04 -16.83 12.46
CA ILE A 208 -20.93 -17.73 11.71
C ILE A 208 -20.90 -17.40 10.21
N GLY A 209 -20.17 -16.34 9.82
CA GLY A 209 -20.11 -15.87 8.45
C GLY A 209 -20.84 -14.55 8.22
N GLY A 210 -21.23 -13.82 9.27
CA GLY A 210 -21.81 -12.48 9.19
C GLY A 210 -23.34 -12.46 9.08
N ILE A 211 -23.88 -11.31 8.69
CA ILE A 211 -25.33 -11.12 8.47
C ILE A 211 -25.80 -11.93 7.26
N GLU A 212 -26.90 -12.67 7.41
CA GLU A 212 -27.58 -13.32 6.28
C GLU A 212 -28.48 -12.30 5.59
N LEU A 213 -28.13 -11.95 4.35
CA LEU A 213 -28.90 -11.02 3.53
C LEU A 213 -29.88 -11.78 2.65
N THR A 214 -31.17 -11.63 2.93
CA THR A 214 -32.23 -12.06 2.01
C THR A 214 -32.48 -10.97 0.95
N GLN A 215 -33.05 -11.36 -0.19
CA GLN A 215 -33.41 -10.43 -1.26
C GLN A 215 -34.29 -9.27 -0.76
N GLU A 216 -35.27 -9.55 0.11
CA GLU A 216 -36.13 -8.53 0.72
C GLU A 216 -35.37 -7.49 1.54
N ILE A 217 -34.34 -7.92 2.28
CA ILE A 217 -33.47 -7.02 3.05
C ILE A 217 -32.64 -6.17 2.10
N VAL A 218 -32.06 -6.77 1.06
CA VAL A 218 -31.25 -6.06 0.06
C VAL A 218 -32.11 -5.01 -0.65
N ASP A 219 -33.31 -5.36 -1.10
CA ASP A 219 -34.23 -4.42 -1.73
C ASP A 219 -34.61 -3.27 -0.79
N ASN A 220 -34.85 -3.54 0.50
CA ASN A 220 -35.14 -2.49 1.47
C ASN A 220 -33.95 -1.55 1.68
N LEU A 221 -32.72 -2.10 1.75
CA LEU A 221 -31.50 -1.31 1.89
C LEU A 221 -31.21 -0.48 0.63
N LEU A 222 -31.37 -1.06 -0.56
CA LEU A 222 -31.14 -0.38 -1.84
C LEU A 222 -32.18 0.71 -2.10
N ASN A 223 -33.47 0.47 -1.80
CA ASN A 223 -34.51 1.49 -1.92
C ASN A 223 -34.25 2.70 -1.01
N ASN A 224 -33.60 2.48 0.13
CA ASN A 224 -33.22 3.53 1.07
C ASN A 224 -31.80 4.08 0.85
N ILE A 225 -31.04 3.60 -0.15
CA ILE A 225 -29.60 3.90 -0.30
C ILE A 225 -29.29 5.41 -0.31
N TYR A 226 -30.18 6.19 -0.92
CA TYR A 226 -30.09 7.65 -1.05
C TYR A 226 -30.37 8.42 0.25
N ARG A 227 -31.00 7.78 1.24
CA ARG A 227 -31.31 8.39 2.54
C ARG A 227 -30.19 8.19 3.56
N PHE A 228 -29.30 7.23 3.33
CA PHE A 228 -28.16 7.01 4.22
C PHE A 228 -27.14 8.14 4.09
N SER A 229 -26.38 8.32 5.17
CA SER A 229 -25.16 9.12 5.12
C SER A 229 -24.13 8.46 4.20
N GLU A 230 -23.12 9.20 3.77
CA GLU A 230 -22.04 8.69 2.92
C GLU A 230 -21.33 7.47 3.55
N TRP A 231 -21.10 7.51 4.87
CA TRP A 231 -20.55 6.40 5.65
C TRP A 231 -21.49 5.20 5.70
N GLY A 232 -22.79 5.47 5.76
CA GLY A 232 -23.83 4.44 5.77
C GLY A 232 -23.92 3.70 4.45
N ALA A 233 -24.02 4.45 3.35
CA ALA A 233 -24.07 3.90 2.01
C ALA A 233 -22.80 3.09 1.69
N ASP A 234 -21.61 3.60 2.02
CA ASP A 234 -20.33 2.89 1.82
C ASP A 234 -20.30 1.52 2.51
N ALA A 235 -20.63 1.46 3.80
CA ALA A 235 -20.55 0.18 4.51
C ALA A 235 -21.64 -0.79 4.06
N ILE A 236 -22.86 -0.31 3.80
CA ILE A 236 -23.96 -1.15 3.31
C ILE A 236 -23.57 -1.77 1.96
N ILE A 237 -23.05 -0.97 1.03
CA ILE A 237 -22.58 -1.46 -0.27
C ILE A 237 -21.49 -2.52 -0.08
N LYS A 238 -20.47 -2.27 0.76
CA LYS A 238 -19.41 -3.25 1.05
C LYS A 238 -19.95 -4.56 1.64
N ILE A 239 -20.94 -4.49 2.51
CA ILE A 239 -21.56 -5.69 3.11
C ILE A 239 -22.37 -6.43 2.05
N ILE A 240 -23.16 -5.72 1.23
CA ILE A 240 -23.91 -6.32 0.11
C ILE A 240 -22.95 -7.02 -0.85
N THR A 241 -21.84 -6.37 -1.24
CA THR A 241 -20.85 -6.96 -2.16
C THR A 241 -20.34 -8.30 -1.66
N LYS A 242 -19.97 -8.40 -0.37
CA LYS A 242 -19.33 -9.60 0.19
C LYS A 242 -20.30 -10.68 0.65
N LYS A 243 -21.54 -10.34 0.98
CA LYS A 243 -22.51 -11.24 1.63
C LYS A 243 -23.68 -11.62 0.75
N TYR A 244 -23.95 -10.85 -0.31
CA TYR A 244 -25.02 -11.11 -1.24
C TYR A 244 -24.48 -11.35 -2.63
N ARG A 245 -24.96 -12.42 -3.28
CA ARG A 245 -24.68 -12.68 -4.69
C ARG A 245 -26.02 -12.77 -5.41
N PRO A 246 -26.24 -11.96 -6.47
CA PRO A 246 -27.48 -12.03 -7.24
C PRO A 246 -27.62 -13.40 -7.88
N ASN A 247 -28.84 -13.92 -7.92
CA ASN A 247 -29.13 -15.25 -8.48
C ASN A 247 -29.26 -15.19 -10.01
N THR A 248 -29.65 -14.05 -10.56
CA THR A 248 -29.85 -13.82 -12.00
C THR A 248 -29.07 -12.60 -12.49
N GLU A 249 -28.72 -12.58 -13.78
CA GLU A 249 -28.09 -11.43 -14.41
C GLU A 249 -29.01 -10.21 -14.43
N GLU A 250 -30.33 -10.41 -14.60
CA GLU A 250 -31.34 -9.35 -14.56
C GLU A 250 -31.33 -8.61 -13.22
N GLU A 251 -31.27 -9.35 -12.11
CA GLU A 251 -31.19 -8.78 -10.76
C GLU A 251 -29.91 -7.95 -10.58
N MET A 252 -28.77 -8.45 -11.07
CA MET A 252 -27.51 -7.69 -11.06
C MET A 252 -27.64 -6.36 -11.81
N PHE A 253 -28.24 -6.37 -13.02
CA PHE A 253 -28.45 -5.15 -13.79
C PHE A 253 -29.43 -4.18 -13.12
N ASP A 254 -30.47 -4.68 -12.46
CA ASP A 254 -31.39 -3.84 -11.69
C ASP A 254 -30.68 -3.14 -10.53
N VAL A 255 -29.82 -3.86 -9.79
CA VAL A 255 -28.99 -3.26 -8.74
C VAL A 255 -28.02 -2.23 -9.31
N PHE A 256 -27.38 -2.51 -10.45
CA PHE A 256 -26.50 -1.51 -11.11
C PHE A 256 -27.29 -0.25 -11.48
N ASN A 257 -28.49 -0.38 -12.05
CA ASN A 257 -29.33 0.77 -12.39
C ASN A 257 -29.68 1.62 -11.15
N VAL A 258 -29.93 0.97 -10.00
CA VAL A 258 -30.19 1.65 -8.73
C VAL A 258 -28.95 2.37 -8.20
N LEU A 259 -27.75 1.83 -8.37
CA LEU A 259 -26.50 2.40 -7.83
C LEU A 259 -25.82 3.40 -8.78
N ASP A 260 -26.19 3.45 -10.05
CA ASP A 260 -25.58 4.33 -11.06
C ASP A 260 -25.54 5.82 -10.70
N PRO A 261 -26.58 6.40 -10.08
CA PRO A 261 -26.52 7.79 -9.64
C PRO A 261 -25.48 8.02 -8.53
N LEU A 262 -25.10 7.00 -7.76
CA LEU A 262 -24.08 7.09 -6.72
C LEU A 262 -22.67 7.30 -7.31
N LEU A 263 -22.41 6.80 -8.52
CA LEU A 263 -21.15 7.03 -9.24
C LEU A 263 -20.93 8.49 -9.67
N LYS A 264 -21.98 9.32 -9.60
CA LYS A 264 -21.92 10.76 -9.91
C LYS A 264 -21.87 11.64 -8.67
N GLN A 265 -21.91 11.05 -7.47
CA GLN A 265 -21.81 11.81 -6.22
C GLN A 265 -20.39 12.31 -5.99
N ASN A 266 -20.21 13.26 -5.07
CA ASN A 266 -18.90 13.83 -4.77
C ASN A 266 -18.11 13.03 -3.73
N SER A 267 -18.68 11.98 -3.14
CA SER A 267 -18.05 11.21 -2.06
C SER A 267 -17.14 10.10 -2.63
N PRO A 268 -15.81 10.17 -2.45
CA PRO A 268 -14.90 9.17 -2.98
C PRO A 268 -15.14 7.77 -2.40
N SER A 269 -15.55 7.68 -1.12
CA SER A 269 -15.79 6.40 -0.46
C SER A 269 -16.93 5.63 -1.13
N VAL A 270 -18.08 6.30 -1.33
CA VAL A 270 -19.26 5.70 -1.96
C VAL A 270 -18.94 5.29 -3.39
N ILE A 271 -18.26 6.15 -4.16
CA ILE A 271 -17.83 5.83 -5.53
C ILE A 271 -16.95 4.58 -5.56
N MET A 272 -15.94 4.50 -4.69
CA MET A 272 -15.03 3.36 -4.66
C MET A 272 -15.75 2.08 -4.22
N ALA A 273 -16.67 2.16 -3.25
CA ALA A 273 -17.50 1.03 -2.84
C ALA A 273 -18.39 0.52 -3.99
N THR A 274 -19.11 1.42 -4.67
CA THR A 274 -19.93 1.05 -5.84
C THR A 274 -19.08 0.49 -6.97
N SER A 275 -17.90 1.08 -7.23
CA SER A 275 -16.96 0.58 -8.24
C SER A 275 -16.50 -0.84 -7.92
N THR A 276 -16.20 -1.11 -6.65
CA THR A 276 -15.80 -2.45 -6.17
C THR A 276 -16.93 -3.44 -6.37
N LEU A 277 -18.17 -3.08 -6.02
CA LEU A 277 -19.34 -3.91 -6.24
C LEU A 277 -19.49 -4.26 -7.73
N TYR A 278 -19.35 -3.27 -8.62
CA TYR A 278 -19.50 -3.50 -10.06
C TYR A 278 -18.41 -4.43 -10.61
N MET A 279 -17.15 -4.26 -10.18
CA MET A 279 -16.04 -5.09 -10.64
C MET A 279 -16.11 -6.51 -10.07
N GLU A 280 -16.40 -6.67 -8.78
CA GLU A 280 -16.49 -7.98 -8.13
C GLU A 280 -17.67 -8.79 -8.68
N TRP A 281 -18.84 -8.19 -8.86
CA TRP A 281 -19.98 -8.90 -9.45
C TRP A 281 -19.79 -9.20 -10.93
N ALA A 282 -19.19 -8.30 -11.71
CA ALA A 282 -18.87 -8.55 -13.12
C ALA A 282 -17.81 -9.66 -13.28
N SER A 283 -16.77 -9.68 -12.45
CA SER A 283 -15.76 -10.75 -12.45
C SER A 283 -16.33 -12.09 -12.00
N ALA A 284 -17.19 -12.10 -10.97
CA ALA A 284 -17.85 -13.29 -10.48
C ALA A 284 -18.83 -13.88 -11.51
N ALA A 285 -19.53 -13.05 -12.27
CA ALA A 285 -20.37 -13.49 -13.39
C ALA A 285 -19.52 -14.06 -14.54
N ALA A 286 -18.30 -13.54 -14.74
CA ALA A 286 -17.37 -14.10 -15.73
C ALA A 286 -16.83 -15.49 -15.36
N ALA A 287 -16.69 -15.80 -14.07
CA ALA A 287 -16.19 -17.10 -13.61
C ALA A 287 -17.20 -18.26 -13.67
N THR A 288 -18.51 -17.98 -13.71
CA THR A 288 -19.57 -19.02 -13.64
C THR A 288 -19.96 -19.63 -14.99
N THR A 289 -19.57 -19.01 -16.10
CA THR A 289 -19.95 -19.48 -17.44
C THR A 289 -18.72 -20.04 -18.14
N ASP A 290 -18.58 -21.36 -18.11
CA ASP A 290 -17.56 -22.10 -18.85
C ASP A 290 -17.77 -21.90 -20.37
N GLY A 291 -17.17 -20.86 -20.97
CA GLY A 291 -16.76 -20.96 -22.38
C GLY A 291 -16.87 -19.78 -23.34
N ASP A 292 -17.43 -18.60 -23.03
CA ASP A 292 -17.61 -17.56 -24.06
C ASP A 292 -17.13 -16.15 -23.68
N SER A 293 -16.52 -15.48 -24.66
CA SER A 293 -15.96 -14.12 -24.66
C SER A 293 -16.92 -13.00 -24.23
N GLY A 294 -18.19 -13.29 -23.96
CA GLY A 294 -19.22 -12.31 -23.60
C GLY A 294 -19.06 -11.68 -22.20
N ASN A 295 -18.48 -12.39 -21.23
CA ASN A 295 -18.39 -11.87 -19.85
C ASN A 295 -17.12 -11.05 -19.59
N ALA A 296 -16.05 -11.26 -20.38
CA ALA A 296 -14.92 -10.33 -20.45
C ALA A 296 -15.35 -8.97 -21.05
N GLU A 297 -16.32 -8.98 -21.97
CA GLU A 297 -16.94 -7.76 -22.49
C GLU A 297 -17.75 -7.04 -21.42
N LEU A 298 -18.46 -7.75 -20.54
CA LEU A 298 -19.20 -7.13 -19.42
C LEU A 298 -18.25 -6.40 -18.47
N LEU A 299 -17.16 -7.04 -18.05
CA LEU A 299 -16.14 -6.40 -17.19
C LEU A 299 -15.52 -5.19 -17.90
N GLN A 300 -15.25 -5.29 -19.20
CA GLN A 300 -14.76 -4.16 -20.01
C GLN A 300 -15.75 -3.00 -20.06
N GLN A 301 -17.04 -3.27 -20.29
CA GLN A 301 -18.10 -2.26 -20.31
C GLN A 301 -18.25 -1.57 -18.95
N VAL A 302 -18.16 -2.32 -17.86
CA VAL A 302 -18.15 -1.78 -16.49
C VAL A 302 -16.93 -0.87 -16.29
N MET A 303 -15.73 -1.30 -16.68
CA MET A 303 -14.53 -0.48 -16.55
C MET A 303 -14.61 0.81 -17.38
N GLU A 304 -15.11 0.73 -18.62
CA GLU A 304 -15.35 1.91 -19.48
C GLU A 304 -16.36 2.86 -18.86
N ARG A 305 -17.36 2.34 -18.15
CA ARG A 305 -18.35 3.11 -17.42
C ARG A 305 -17.78 3.80 -16.18
N LEU A 306 -16.85 3.14 -15.47
CA LEU A 306 -16.20 3.67 -14.27
C LEU A 306 -15.11 4.70 -14.59
N LYS A 307 -14.50 4.64 -15.78
CA LYS A 307 -13.42 5.52 -16.21
C LYS A 307 -13.70 7.02 -16.03
N PRO A 308 -14.82 7.60 -16.52
CA PRO A 308 -15.11 9.02 -16.31
C PRO A 308 -15.21 9.41 -14.84
N THR A 309 -15.74 8.52 -14.00
CA THR A 309 -15.88 8.73 -12.56
C THR A 309 -14.51 8.74 -11.87
N LEU A 310 -13.63 7.79 -12.18
CA LEU A 310 -12.26 7.73 -11.64
C LEU A 310 -11.44 8.97 -12.06
N LEU A 311 -11.56 9.41 -13.31
CA LEU A 311 -10.90 10.62 -13.80
C LEU A 311 -11.46 11.90 -13.14
N THR A 312 -12.78 11.95 -12.92
CA THR A 312 -13.42 13.08 -12.22
C THR A 312 -12.94 13.15 -10.77
N LEU A 313 -12.84 12.01 -10.07
CA LEU A 313 -12.28 11.94 -8.73
C LEU A 313 -10.84 12.44 -8.70
N LEU A 314 -9.98 11.95 -9.61
CA LEU A 314 -8.59 12.40 -9.70
C LEU A 314 -8.49 13.91 -9.95
N GLY A 315 -9.34 14.44 -10.84
CA GLY A 315 -9.38 15.87 -11.17
C GLY A 315 -9.87 16.76 -10.03
N ALA A 316 -10.92 16.34 -9.31
CA ALA A 316 -11.50 17.08 -8.19
C ALA A 316 -10.59 17.11 -6.96
N ILE A 317 -9.77 16.07 -6.78
CA ILE A 317 -8.96 15.86 -5.58
C ILE A 317 -7.53 16.40 -5.73
N SER A 318 -7.04 16.55 -6.97
CA SER A 318 -5.70 17.10 -7.29
C SER A 318 -5.48 18.55 -6.79
N THR A 319 -6.52 19.27 -6.37
CA THR A 319 -6.44 20.66 -5.86
C THR A 319 -6.44 20.80 -4.34
N GLY A 320 -6.61 19.72 -3.56
CA GLY A 320 -6.60 19.83 -2.09
C GLY A 320 -6.55 18.54 -1.25
N GLY A 321 -6.65 17.35 -1.85
CA GLY A 321 -6.65 16.07 -1.13
C GLY A 321 -5.59 15.10 -1.63
N HIS A 322 -4.30 15.44 -1.48
CA HIS A 322 -3.19 14.66 -2.03
C HIS A 322 -3.19 13.18 -1.59
N GLU A 323 -3.62 12.89 -0.37
CA GLU A 323 -3.74 11.54 0.18
C GLU A 323 -4.84 10.73 -0.54
N GLN A 324 -5.99 11.34 -0.80
CA GLN A 324 -7.07 10.69 -1.54
C GLN A 324 -6.68 10.44 -2.99
N ALA A 325 -5.97 11.38 -3.64
CA ALA A 325 -5.46 11.19 -5.00
C ALA A 325 -4.47 10.02 -5.06
N TYR A 326 -3.60 9.88 -4.05
CA TYR A 326 -2.67 8.76 -3.95
C TYR A 326 -3.40 7.42 -3.83
N VAL A 327 -4.45 7.34 -3.01
CA VAL A 327 -5.27 6.12 -2.90
C VAL A 327 -5.89 5.79 -4.26
N ILE A 328 -6.53 6.74 -4.93
CA ILE A 328 -7.19 6.50 -6.22
C ILE A 328 -6.19 6.08 -7.30
N LEU A 329 -5.02 6.71 -7.36
CA LEU A 329 -3.97 6.34 -8.31
C LEU A 329 -3.47 4.90 -8.12
N ASN A 330 -3.37 4.43 -6.87
CA ASN A 330 -3.01 3.04 -6.59
C ASN A 330 -4.09 2.07 -7.10
N HIS A 331 -5.37 2.39 -6.86
CA HIS A 331 -6.48 1.57 -7.37
C HIS A 331 -6.52 1.56 -8.90
N ILE A 332 -6.28 2.70 -9.56
CA ILE A 332 -6.15 2.77 -11.03
C ILE A 332 -4.98 1.90 -11.50
N THR A 333 -3.85 1.93 -10.79
CA THR A 333 -2.68 1.10 -11.12
C THR A 333 -3.02 -0.39 -11.05
N VAL A 334 -3.73 -0.83 -10.00
CA VAL A 334 -4.22 -2.22 -9.87
C VAL A 334 -5.12 -2.60 -11.05
N ILE A 335 -6.06 -1.74 -11.46
CA ILE A 335 -6.92 -1.99 -12.64
C ILE A 335 -6.07 -2.15 -13.91
N VAL A 336 -5.12 -1.24 -14.14
CA VAL A 336 -4.29 -1.24 -15.36
C VAL A 336 -3.38 -2.47 -15.43
N VAL A 337 -2.79 -2.89 -14.31
CA VAL A 337 -1.95 -4.09 -14.24
C VAL A 337 -2.78 -5.35 -14.48
N HIS A 338 -3.96 -5.45 -13.88
CA HIS A 338 -4.86 -6.57 -14.11
C HIS A 338 -5.27 -6.68 -15.58
N GLN A 339 -5.61 -5.56 -16.23
CA GLN A 339 -5.91 -5.52 -17.68
C GLN A 339 -4.72 -5.95 -18.55
N GLN A 340 -3.51 -5.51 -18.20
CA GLN A 340 -2.29 -5.89 -18.93
C GLN A 340 -2.08 -7.40 -18.92
N LYS A 341 -2.29 -8.05 -17.77
CA LYS A 341 -2.18 -9.50 -17.61
C LYS A 341 -3.29 -10.25 -18.35
N ALA A 342 -4.53 -9.77 -18.25
CA ALA A 342 -5.69 -10.38 -18.88
C ALA A 342 -5.68 -10.27 -20.42
N GLY A 343 -4.75 -9.50 -21.00
CA GLY A 343 -4.68 -9.26 -22.45
C GLY A 343 -5.86 -8.45 -23.00
N GLY A 344 -6.55 -7.71 -22.12
CA GLY A 344 -7.71 -6.89 -22.47
C GLY A 344 -7.33 -5.62 -23.22
N ALA A 345 -8.32 -4.97 -23.82
CA ALA A 345 -8.12 -3.66 -24.46
C ALA A 345 -7.74 -2.60 -23.40
N PRO A 346 -6.74 -1.74 -23.66
CA PRO A 346 -6.32 -0.72 -22.71
C PRO A 346 -7.46 0.24 -22.40
N LEU A 347 -7.79 0.43 -21.11
CA LEU A 347 -8.88 1.31 -20.68
C LEU A 347 -8.63 2.79 -20.96
N PHE A 348 -7.40 3.24 -20.73
CA PHE A 348 -6.98 4.61 -20.93
C PHE A 348 -6.23 4.72 -22.25
N THR A 349 -6.79 5.48 -23.19
CA THR A 349 -6.25 5.60 -24.56
C THR A 349 -6.33 7.04 -25.06
N GLY A 350 -5.47 7.40 -26.02
CA GLY A 350 -5.52 8.70 -26.69
C GLY A 350 -5.28 9.91 -25.78
N GLY A 351 -6.34 10.65 -25.43
CA GLY A 351 -6.25 11.90 -24.68
C GLY A 351 -6.14 11.74 -23.16
N ASP A 352 -6.40 10.55 -22.62
CA ASP A 352 -6.52 10.32 -21.18
C ASP A 352 -5.18 10.44 -20.43
N TYR A 353 -4.05 10.19 -21.11
CA TYR A 353 -2.71 10.30 -20.52
C TYR A 353 -2.44 11.67 -19.91
N LYS A 354 -3.01 12.72 -20.51
CA LYS A 354 -2.85 14.11 -20.05
C LYS A 354 -3.39 14.33 -18.64
N ASN A 355 -4.36 13.53 -18.21
CA ASN A 355 -4.91 13.60 -16.85
C ASN A 355 -3.92 13.10 -15.79
N PHE A 356 -2.97 12.24 -16.18
CA PHE A 356 -1.95 11.67 -15.31
C PHE A 356 -0.63 12.45 -15.33
N TYR A 357 -0.57 13.60 -16.02
CA TYR A 357 0.63 14.43 -16.04
C TYR A 357 0.92 14.98 -14.64
N CYS A 358 2.21 15.03 -14.30
CA CYS A 358 2.69 15.58 -13.04
C CYS A 358 2.50 17.10 -13.02
N ARG A 359 1.92 17.62 -11.94
CA ARG A 359 1.80 19.08 -11.72
C ARG A 359 2.87 19.55 -10.74
N TYR A 360 3.28 20.81 -10.86
CA TYR A 360 4.32 21.38 -10.00
C TYR A 360 3.95 21.37 -8.50
N ASN A 361 2.66 21.56 -8.16
CA ASN A 361 2.17 21.64 -6.79
C ASN A 361 1.91 20.26 -6.14
N GLU A 362 2.21 19.16 -6.82
CA GLU A 362 1.98 17.81 -6.29
C GLU A 362 3.16 17.33 -5.44
N PRO A 363 2.92 16.57 -4.35
CA PRO A 363 3.99 15.92 -3.59
C PRO A 363 4.74 14.85 -4.39
N SER A 364 6.00 14.59 -4.02
CA SER A 364 6.89 13.64 -4.71
C SER A 364 6.29 12.22 -4.81
N TYR A 365 5.61 11.73 -3.78
CA TYR A 365 4.99 10.39 -3.79
C TYR A 365 3.87 10.24 -4.84
N ILE A 366 3.13 11.32 -5.15
CA ILE A 366 2.13 11.31 -6.22
C ILE A 366 2.80 11.29 -7.57
N LYS A 367 3.82 12.13 -7.76
CA LYS A 367 4.59 12.20 -9.01
C LYS A 367 5.22 10.86 -9.33
N TYR A 368 5.83 10.21 -8.33
CA TYR A 368 6.41 8.87 -8.46
C TYR A 368 5.38 7.86 -8.99
N LEU A 369 4.22 7.78 -8.34
CA LEU A 369 3.16 6.86 -8.75
C LEU A 369 2.57 7.20 -10.13
N LYS A 370 2.44 8.49 -10.48
CA LYS A 370 2.03 8.93 -11.82
C LYS A 370 3.04 8.53 -12.89
N LEU A 371 4.34 8.66 -12.63
CA LEU A 371 5.39 8.25 -13.57
C LEU A 371 5.36 6.73 -13.80
N GLN A 372 5.16 5.94 -12.73
CA GLN A 372 4.97 4.49 -12.84
C GLN A 372 3.74 4.13 -13.66
N LEU A 373 2.60 4.77 -13.38
CA LEU A 373 1.36 4.55 -14.13
C LEU A 373 1.50 4.97 -15.60
N LEU A 374 2.12 6.11 -15.88
CA LEU A 374 2.39 6.57 -17.24
C LEU A 374 3.30 5.58 -18.00
N THR A 375 4.27 4.98 -17.32
CA THR A 375 5.12 3.92 -17.89
C THR A 375 4.29 2.70 -18.27
N LEU A 376 3.46 2.19 -17.36
CA LEU A 376 2.56 1.06 -17.65
C LEU A 376 1.63 1.34 -18.82
N LEU A 377 1.01 2.51 -18.84
CA LEU A 377 0.08 2.91 -19.90
C LEU A 377 0.79 3.12 -21.24
N ALA A 378 2.03 3.62 -21.23
CA ALA A 378 2.85 3.82 -22.42
C ALA A 378 3.25 2.47 -23.05
N CYS A 379 3.59 1.46 -22.22
CA CYS A 379 3.87 0.10 -22.67
C CYS A 379 2.68 -0.54 -23.41
N GLN A 380 1.44 -0.18 -23.07
CA GLN A 380 0.22 -0.72 -23.70
C GLN A 380 -0.13 -0.05 -25.04
N ALA A 381 0.20 1.23 -25.22
CA ALA A 381 -0.40 2.07 -26.26
C ALA A 381 0.30 2.02 -27.63
N ALA A 382 1.51 1.43 -27.72
CA ALA A 382 2.41 1.45 -28.87
C ALA A 382 2.82 2.83 -29.43
N LYS A 383 2.10 3.91 -29.12
CA LYS A 383 2.41 5.32 -29.42
C LYS A 383 2.49 6.09 -28.11
N THR A 384 3.69 6.49 -27.75
CA THR A 384 3.97 7.12 -26.47
C THR A 384 4.18 8.62 -26.64
N ASP A 385 3.43 9.43 -25.91
CA ASP A 385 3.71 10.85 -25.78
C ASP A 385 4.83 11.03 -24.74
N SER A 386 6.08 10.97 -25.18
CA SER A 386 7.26 11.10 -24.30
C SER A 386 7.48 12.53 -23.77
N THR A 387 6.61 13.48 -24.14
CA THR A 387 6.75 14.90 -23.77
C THR A 387 6.62 15.13 -22.26
N CYS A 388 5.71 14.41 -21.58
CA CYS A 388 5.53 14.54 -20.14
C CYS A 388 6.77 14.11 -19.35
N PHE A 389 7.42 13.02 -19.76
CA PHE A 389 8.67 12.57 -19.15
C PHE A 389 9.76 13.63 -19.33
N ARG A 390 9.92 14.17 -20.55
CA ARG A 390 10.88 15.26 -20.81
C ARG A 390 10.63 16.48 -19.92
N GLU A 391 9.38 16.93 -19.80
CA GLU A 391 9.03 18.08 -18.95
C GLU A 391 9.35 17.83 -17.48
N THR A 392 9.12 16.60 -16.99
CA THR A 392 9.42 16.22 -15.60
C THR A 392 10.93 16.13 -15.36
N ILE A 393 11.69 15.58 -16.31
CA ILE A 393 13.15 15.48 -16.22
C ILE A 393 13.78 16.88 -16.15
N SER A 394 13.31 17.83 -16.96
CA SER A 394 13.94 19.15 -17.08
C SER A 394 13.46 20.18 -16.04
N ASN A 395 12.19 20.11 -15.60
CA ASN A 395 11.58 21.19 -14.81
C ASN A 395 11.29 20.84 -13.35
N ASP A 396 11.33 19.57 -12.94
CA ASP A 396 10.99 19.21 -11.56
C ASP A 396 12.09 19.63 -10.56
N PRO A 397 11.74 20.19 -9.39
CA PRO A 397 12.71 20.52 -8.36
C PRO A 397 13.27 19.31 -7.61
N ASP A 398 12.58 18.15 -7.64
CA ASP A 398 13.01 16.95 -6.93
C ASP A 398 13.83 16.02 -7.83
N SER A 399 15.11 15.91 -7.51
CA SER A 399 16.09 15.06 -8.17
C SER A 399 15.67 13.59 -8.27
N GLU A 400 15.05 13.02 -7.23
CA GLU A 400 14.65 11.62 -7.23
C GLU A 400 13.46 11.37 -8.16
N VAL A 401 12.54 12.32 -8.27
CA VAL A 401 11.44 12.27 -9.24
C VAL A 401 11.98 12.37 -10.67
N SER A 402 12.96 13.24 -10.92
CA SER A 402 13.62 13.33 -12.22
C SER A 402 14.38 12.04 -12.57
N ARG A 403 15.06 11.40 -11.61
CA ARG A 403 15.70 10.09 -11.81
C ARG A 403 14.68 9.01 -12.14
N GLU A 404 13.56 8.97 -11.43
CA GLU A 404 12.49 8.02 -11.72
C GLU A 404 11.89 8.24 -13.12
N ALA A 405 11.73 9.49 -13.55
CA ALA A 405 11.25 9.80 -14.90
C ALA A 405 12.22 9.30 -15.98
N VAL A 406 13.54 9.35 -15.72
CA VAL A 406 14.58 8.77 -16.59
C VAL A 406 14.49 7.24 -16.63
N ARG A 407 14.29 6.56 -15.50
CA ARG A 407 14.10 5.11 -15.48
C ARG A 407 12.83 4.69 -16.23
N SER A 408 11.75 5.43 -16.00
CA SER A 408 10.45 5.24 -16.62
C SER A 408 10.54 5.34 -18.15
N ILE A 409 11.20 6.38 -18.68
CA ILE A 409 11.38 6.51 -20.14
C ILE A 409 12.26 5.40 -20.73
N GLY A 410 13.27 4.93 -19.98
CA GLY A 410 14.08 3.76 -20.36
C GLY A 410 13.26 2.50 -20.51
N ALA A 411 12.40 2.21 -19.52
CA ALA A 411 11.51 1.06 -19.55
C ALA A 411 10.49 1.12 -20.71
N VAL A 412 9.96 2.30 -21.00
CA VAL A 412 9.14 2.53 -22.19
C VAL A 412 9.92 2.19 -23.47
N GLY A 413 11.20 2.58 -23.57
CA GLY A 413 12.04 2.26 -24.71
C GLY A 413 12.29 0.76 -24.90
N LEU A 414 12.38 0.00 -23.81
CA LEU A 414 12.50 -1.47 -23.86
C LEU A 414 11.19 -2.14 -24.30
N ALA A 415 10.05 -1.65 -23.83
CA ALA A 415 8.74 -2.19 -24.19
C ALA A 415 8.32 -1.81 -25.61
N CYS A 416 8.67 -0.60 -26.07
CA CYS A 416 8.27 -0.05 -27.36
C CYS A 416 9.50 0.34 -28.21
N PRO A 417 10.04 -0.60 -29.02
CA PRO A 417 11.18 -0.35 -29.90
C PRO A 417 11.02 0.84 -30.86
N GLY A 418 9.79 1.17 -31.26
CA GLY A 418 9.50 2.29 -32.16
C GLY A 418 9.68 3.68 -31.53
N ALA A 419 9.62 3.80 -30.21
CA ALA A 419 9.77 5.07 -29.49
C ALA A 419 11.23 5.42 -29.17
N VAL A 420 12.13 4.46 -29.33
CA VAL A 420 13.54 4.53 -28.93
C VAL A 420 14.28 5.75 -29.51
N PRO A 421 14.18 6.10 -30.82
CA PRO A 421 14.90 7.27 -31.35
C PRO A 421 14.53 8.59 -30.64
N GLY A 422 13.23 8.81 -30.38
CA GLY A 422 12.79 10.02 -29.67
C GLY A 422 13.19 10.03 -28.19
N ILE A 423 13.31 8.87 -27.57
CA ILE A 423 13.80 8.74 -26.18
C ILE A 423 15.30 9.07 -26.13
N PHE A 424 16.08 8.58 -27.10
CA PHE A 424 17.50 8.93 -27.22
C PHE A 424 17.71 10.43 -27.39
N ASP A 425 16.91 11.09 -28.24
CA ASP A 425 16.98 12.54 -28.42
C ASP A 425 16.72 13.29 -27.09
N ILE A 426 15.74 12.84 -26.30
CA ILE A 426 15.41 13.44 -24.99
C ILE A 426 16.57 13.27 -24.00
N LEU A 427 17.13 12.05 -23.90
CA LEU A 427 18.23 11.76 -22.99
C LEU A 427 19.50 12.51 -23.41
N LEU A 428 19.77 12.60 -24.71
CA LEU A 428 20.93 13.30 -25.23
C LEU A 428 20.80 14.82 -25.05
N ASP A 429 19.61 15.40 -25.28
CA ASP A 429 19.36 16.83 -25.00
C ASP A 429 19.59 17.14 -23.51
N HIS A 430 19.15 16.27 -22.60
CA HIS A 430 19.41 16.41 -21.17
C HIS A 430 20.90 16.34 -20.81
N LEU A 431 21.67 15.45 -21.44
CA LEU A 431 23.10 15.27 -21.18
C LEU A 431 23.99 16.33 -21.83
N THR A 432 23.59 16.85 -22.99
CA THR A 432 24.42 17.71 -23.85
C THR A 432 24.00 19.18 -23.86
N GLY A 433 22.81 19.47 -23.33
CA GLY A 433 22.21 20.79 -23.22
C GLY A 433 23.16 21.85 -22.69
N SER A 434 22.91 23.11 -23.08
CA SER A 434 23.80 24.24 -22.77
C SER A 434 23.90 24.54 -21.28
N ASP A 435 22.91 24.11 -20.49
CA ASP A 435 22.91 24.22 -19.04
C ASP A 435 23.54 22.95 -18.48
N THR A 436 24.62 23.09 -17.70
CA THR A 436 25.13 21.98 -16.88
C THR A 436 23.96 21.34 -16.14
N PRO A 437 23.78 20.00 -16.21
CA PRO A 437 22.65 19.36 -15.58
C PRO A 437 22.60 19.79 -14.11
N ARG A 438 21.43 20.28 -13.68
CA ARG A 438 21.24 20.82 -12.31
C ARG A 438 21.63 19.81 -11.23
N ASP A 439 21.52 18.53 -11.55
CA ASP A 439 21.92 17.43 -10.69
C ASP A 439 22.70 16.36 -11.46
N LYS A 440 23.87 15.97 -10.93
CA LYS A 440 24.73 14.91 -11.44
C LYS A 440 24.09 13.53 -11.31
N GLY A 441 23.20 13.31 -10.33
CA GLY A 441 22.50 12.04 -10.14
C GLY A 441 21.55 11.70 -11.29
N VAL A 442 20.84 12.70 -11.83
CA VAL A 442 19.92 12.52 -12.98
C VAL A 442 20.70 12.21 -14.25
N ALA A 443 21.82 12.90 -14.48
CA ALA A 443 22.69 12.63 -15.61
C ALA A 443 23.27 11.21 -15.57
N SER A 444 23.63 10.74 -14.37
CA SER A 444 24.17 9.39 -14.17
C SER A 444 23.14 8.31 -14.47
N GLU A 445 21.90 8.50 -14.01
CA GLU A 445 20.78 7.61 -14.34
C GLU A 445 20.49 7.59 -15.85
N ALA A 446 20.59 8.75 -16.53
CA ALA A 446 20.37 8.84 -17.97
C ALA A 446 21.40 8.00 -18.74
N VAL A 447 22.66 8.00 -18.32
CA VAL A 447 23.71 7.16 -18.95
C VAL A 447 23.47 5.67 -18.69
N VAL A 448 23.00 5.30 -17.50
CA VAL A 448 22.62 3.90 -17.21
C VAL A 448 21.50 3.43 -18.13
N VAL A 449 20.46 4.25 -18.32
CA VAL A 449 19.36 3.95 -19.25
C VAL A 449 19.85 3.87 -20.70
N LEU A 450 20.75 4.78 -21.12
CA LEU A 450 21.37 4.71 -22.45
C LEU A 450 22.12 3.38 -22.66
N LYS A 451 22.93 2.95 -21.68
CA LYS A 451 23.58 1.61 -21.70
C LYS A 451 22.53 0.50 -21.89
N GLN A 452 21.44 0.55 -21.13
CA GLN A 452 20.39 -0.48 -21.19
C GLN A 452 19.70 -0.54 -22.56
N LEU A 453 19.38 0.61 -23.15
CA LEU A 453 18.78 0.70 -24.49
C LEU A 453 19.76 0.26 -25.60
N LEU A 454 21.06 0.50 -25.45
CA LEU A 454 22.08 0.02 -26.38
C LEU A 454 22.26 -1.51 -26.31
N ARG A 455 22.14 -2.10 -25.12
CA ARG A 455 22.23 -3.56 -24.90
C ARG A 455 21.04 -4.33 -25.47
N SER A 456 19.83 -3.78 -25.36
CA SER A 456 18.60 -4.48 -25.79
C SER A 456 18.51 -4.71 -27.31
N GLY A 457 19.38 -4.08 -28.11
CA GLY A 457 19.56 -4.43 -29.52
C GLY A 457 18.44 -3.96 -30.45
N VAL A 458 17.66 -2.95 -30.06
CA VAL A 458 16.60 -2.38 -30.92
C VAL A 458 17.21 -1.80 -32.22
N ALA A 459 16.83 -2.39 -33.36
CA ALA A 459 17.47 -2.18 -34.67
C ALA A 459 17.25 -0.79 -35.30
N SER A 460 16.27 -0.01 -34.85
CA SER A 460 15.92 1.27 -35.46
C SER A 460 16.80 2.41 -34.92
N GLY A 461 17.68 2.95 -35.78
CA GLY A 461 18.49 4.14 -35.48
C GLY A 461 19.80 3.88 -34.73
N ARG A 462 20.11 2.62 -34.40
CA ARG A 462 21.28 2.19 -33.63
C ARG A 462 22.60 2.78 -34.15
N GLU A 463 22.84 2.74 -35.46
CA GLU A 463 24.10 3.24 -36.05
C GLU A 463 24.26 4.75 -35.86
N HIS A 464 23.18 5.52 -36.09
CA HIS A 464 23.19 6.97 -35.91
C HIS A 464 23.36 7.38 -34.44
N ILE A 465 22.70 6.66 -33.54
CA ILE A 465 22.79 6.86 -32.08
C ILE A 465 24.20 6.52 -31.57
N ILE A 466 24.79 5.43 -32.07
CA ILE A 466 26.18 5.07 -31.75
C ILE A 466 27.12 6.17 -32.24
N GLU A 467 26.95 6.68 -33.47
CA GLU A 467 27.77 7.79 -33.99
C GLU A 467 27.68 9.05 -33.12
N LEU A 468 26.46 9.39 -32.65
CA LEU A 468 26.20 10.53 -31.75
C LEU A 468 26.87 10.36 -30.38
N ILE A 469 26.74 9.20 -29.74
CA ILE A 469 27.33 8.92 -28.41
C ILE A 469 28.85 8.80 -28.49
N THR A 470 29.38 8.28 -29.60
CA THR A 470 30.83 8.13 -29.87
C THR A 470 31.50 9.48 -30.16
N SER A 471 30.73 10.54 -30.39
CA SER A 471 31.30 11.87 -30.61
C SER A 471 32.10 12.34 -29.38
N PRO A 472 33.34 12.85 -29.56
CA PRO A 472 34.21 13.22 -28.44
C PRO A 472 33.60 14.27 -27.50
N GLU A 473 32.79 15.18 -28.04
CA GLU A 473 32.16 16.27 -27.29
C GLU A 473 31.08 15.78 -26.32
N VAL A 474 30.29 14.78 -26.73
CA VAL A 474 29.21 14.20 -25.91
C VAL A 474 29.82 13.35 -24.80
N LEU A 475 30.80 12.53 -25.13
CA LEU A 475 31.48 11.66 -24.17
C LEU A 475 32.23 12.44 -23.08
N GLU A 476 32.94 13.53 -23.44
CA GLU A 476 33.61 14.39 -22.47
C GLU A 476 32.62 15.09 -21.53
N LYS A 477 31.46 15.51 -22.05
CA LYS A 477 30.37 16.07 -21.22
C LYS A 477 29.75 15.01 -20.30
N CYS A 478 29.50 13.80 -20.79
CA CYS A 478 29.01 12.68 -19.98
C CYS A 478 29.97 12.38 -18.82
N LEU A 479 31.28 12.28 -19.08
CA LEU A 479 32.28 12.05 -18.04
C LEU A 479 32.31 13.16 -16.98
N LYS A 480 32.23 14.43 -17.39
CA LYS A 480 32.18 15.57 -16.46
C LYS A 480 30.92 15.53 -15.57
N ASN A 481 29.77 15.20 -16.17
CA ASN A 481 28.48 15.19 -15.50
C ASN A 481 28.29 14.01 -14.55
N VAL A 482 28.96 12.87 -14.82
CA VAL A 482 28.80 11.59 -14.09
C VAL A 482 29.85 11.38 -12.99
N SER A 483 30.82 12.29 -12.86
CA SER A 483 31.96 12.22 -11.93
C SER A 483 31.66 11.90 -10.45
N GLY A 484 30.41 11.97 -9.99
CA GLY A 484 30.02 11.72 -8.59
C GLY A 484 29.23 10.45 -8.31
N ASP A 485 28.74 9.72 -9.32
CA ASP A 485 27.91 8.50 -9.12
C ASP A 485 28.58 7.26 -9.76
N PRO A 486 28.94 6.24 -8.96
CA PRO A 486 29.61 5.02 -9.43
C PRO A 486 28.82 4.24 -10.47
N LEU A 487 27.49 4.19 -10.38
CA LEU A 487 26.66 3.46 -11.36
C LEU A 487 26.73 4.10 -12.76
N GLY A 488 26.69 5.43 -12.80
CA GLY A 488 26.91 6.16 -14.04
C GLY A 488 28.33 5.95 -14.58
N LYS A 489 29.37 5.99 -13.73
CA LYS A 489 30.76 5.75 -14.15
C LYS A 489 30.91 4.35 -14.77
N ALA A 490 30.35 3.33 -14.14
CA ALA A 490 30.33 1.98 -14.69
C ALA A 490 29.61 1.91 -16.04
N ALA A 491 28.49 2.62 -16.21
CA ALA A 491 27.79 2.66 -17.49
C ALA A 491 28.63 3.31 -18.61
N VAL A 492 29.36 4.40 -18.32
CA VAL A 492 30.30 5.01 -19.28
C VAL A 492 31.44 4.05 -19.63
N VAL A 493 32.04 3.39 -18.63
CA VAL A 493 33.11 2.42 -18.82
C VAL A 493 32.67 1.26 -19.71
N TRP A 494 31.43 0.78 -19.55
CA TRP A 494 30.85 -0.23 -20.44
C TRP A 494 30.74 0.28 -21.89
N ILE A 495 30.27 1.52 -22.10
CA ILE A 495 30.18 2.12 -23.44
C ILE A 495 31.58 2.21 -24.08
N LEU A 496 32.60 2.59 -23.31
CA LEU A 496 34.00 2.64 -23.76
C LEU A 496 34.56 1.26 -24.11
N GLY A 497 34.18 0.23 -23.36
CA GLY A 497 34.62 -1.15 -23.60
C GLY A 497 34.02 -1.76 -24.87
N GLU A 498 32.74 -1.50 -25.13
CA GLU A 498 32.01 -2.08 -26.26
C GLU A 498 32.26 -1.33 -27.58
N TYR A 499 32.29 0.01 -27.52
CA TYR A 499 32.46 0.88 -28.70
C TYR A 499 33.82 1.58 -28.77
N GLY A 500 34.80 1.14 -27.96
CA GLY A 500 36.12 1.75 -27.88
C GLY A 500 36.93 1.71 -29.18
N ASP A 501 36.61 0.83 -30.12
CA ASP A 501 37.24 0.82 -31.46
C ASP A 501 36.90 2.08 -32.26
N SER A 502 35.70 2.63 -32.09
CA SER A 502 35.26 3.86 -32.74
C SER A 502 35.72 5.14 -32.02
N ILE A 503 36.19 5.03 -30.76
CA ILE A 503 36.55 6.17 -29.90
C ILE A 503 38.08 6.26 -29.79
N PRO A 504 38.76 7.25 -30.40
CA PRO A 504 40.21 7.38 -30.30
C PRO A 504 40.71 7.64 -28.87
N MET A 505 39.93 8.36 -28.05
CA MET A 505 40.33 8.77 -26.70
C MET A 505 40.03 7.73 -25.61
N ALA A 506 39.38 6.60 -25.94
CA ALA A 506 38.94 5.62 -24.95
C ALA A 506 40.07 5.08 -24.06
N PRO A 507 41.27 4.72 -24.56
CA PRO A 507 42.36 4.25 -23.72
C PRO A 507 42.79 5.28 -22.65
N TYR A 508 42.90 6.56 -23.02
CA TYR A 508 43.32 7.62 -22.09
C TYR A 508 42.29 7.87 -20.99
N ILE A 509 41.00 7.86 -21.34
CA ILE A 509 39.90 8.01 -20.37
C ILE A 509 39.90 6.85 -19.38
N LEU A 510 40.14 5.61 -19.84
CA LEU A 510 40.23 4.45 -18.95
C LEU A 510 41.46 4.54 -18.02
N GLU A 511 42.61 5.01 -18.53
CA GLU A 511 43.81 5.25 -17.71
C GLU A 511 43.53 6.27 -16.60
N ASP A 512 42.85 7.38 -16.91
CA ASP A 512 42.48 8.41 -15.94
C ASP A 512 41.55 7.87 -14.84
N ILE A 513 40.54 7.05 -15.20
CA ILE A 513 39.63 6.43 -14.22
C ILE A 513 40.37 5.42 -13.32
N ILE A 514 41.30 4.64 -13.87
CA ILE A 514 42.14 3.72 -13.08
C ILE A 514 42.98 4.52 -12.08
N ASN A 515 43.59 5.62 -12.51
CA ASN A 515 44.42 6.47 -11.64
C ASN A 515 43.57 7.12 -10.53
N GLU A 516 42.34 7.58 -10.84
CA GLU A 516 41.41 8.12 -9.85
C GLU A 516 41.10 7.10 -8.74
N LEU A 517 40.85 5.82 -9.10
CA LEU A 517 40.61 4.73 -8.15
C LEU A 517 41.86 4.38 -7.33
N MET A 518 43.04 4.47 -7.93
CA MET A 518 44.31 4.25 -7.21
C MET A 518 44.61 5.38 -6.21
N ASP A 519 44.27 6.62 -6.56
CA ASP A 519 44.50 7.80 -5.72
C ASP A 519 43.49 7.89 -4.56
N SER A 520 42.24 7.45 -4.75
CA SER A 520 41.25 7.36 -3.67
C SER A 520 41.69 6.39 -2.56
N ASP A 521 42.33 5.28 -2.94
CA ASP A 521 42.87 4.30 -1.99
C ASP A 521 44.11 4.82 -1.25
N ALA A 522 44.96 5.60 -1.93
CA ALA A 522 46.17 6.18 -1.34
C ALA A 522 45.83 7.28 -0.31
N GLY A 523 44.76 8.05 -0.52
CA GLY A 523 44.31 9.11 0.40
C GLY A 523 43.74 8.60 1.74
N ALA A 524 43.26 7.36 1.80
CA ALA A 524 42.75 6.73 3.02
C ALA A 524 43.87 6.24 3.97
N LEU A 525 45.12 6.18 3.50
CA LEU A 525 46.29 5.83 4.27
C LEU A 525 47.00 7.11 4.73
N SER A 526 46.98 7.41 6.04
CA SER A 526 47.75 8.50 6.64
C SER A 526 49.23 8.45 6.21
N PRO A 527 49.93 9.60 6.04
CA PRO A 527 51.28 9.65 5.47
C PRO A 527 52.27 9.00 6.42
N GLY A 528 52.59 7.74 6.16
CA GLY A 528 53.31 6.92 7.12
C GLY A 528 54.08 5.74 6.54
N VAL A 529 54.24 5.59 5.22
CA VAL A 529 55.25 4.67 4.66
C VAL A 529 55.71 5.18 3.29
N ASN A 530 56.69 6.09 3.28
CA ASN A 530 57.48 6.32 2.08
C ASN A 530 58.43 5.13 1.90
N GLY A 531 58.20 4.34 0.87
CA GLY A 531 59.18 3.36 0.40
C GLY A 531 58.51 2.23 -0.35
N LEU A 532 58.39 2.37 -1.67
CA LEU A 532 58.48 1.31 -2.67
C LEU A 532 58.47 1.98 -4.06
N GLU A 533 59.66 2.36 -4.51
CA GLU A 533 59.91 2.66 -5.92
C GLU A 533 59.75 1.38 -6.76
N ALA A 534 59.10 1.54 -7.91
CA ALA A 534 59.21 0.74 -9.14
C ALA A 534 59.47 -0.78 -8.96
N VAL A 535 58.39 -1.57 -8.95
CA VAL A 535 58.48 -3.02 -9.22
C VAL A 535 58.34 -3.25 -10.71
N GLU A 536 59.46 -3.60 -11.36
CA GLU A 536 59.49 -4.16 -12.71
C GLU A 536 58.57 -5.39 -12.81
N PHE A 537 57.96 -5.56 -13.99
CA PHE A 537 57.08 -6.67 -14.38
C PHE A 537 57.56 -8.05 -13.88
N GLY A 538 57.04 -8.48 -12.74
CA GLY A 538 57.27 -9.79 -12.14
C GLY A 538 56.17 -10.09 -11.12
N LEU A 539 55.01 -10.57 -11.59
CA LEU A 539 53.95 -11.07 -10.71
C LEU A 539 54.35 -12.44 -10.18
N ASP A 540 55.10 -12.46 -9.08
CA ASP A 540 55.45 -13.68 -8.37
C ASP A 540 54.25 -14.15 -7.51
N GLU A 541 53.80 -15.39 -7.71
CA GLU A 541 52.62 -15.99 -7.04
C GLU A 541 52.72 -15.99 -5.49
N SER A 542 53.92 -15.77 -4.94
CA SER A 542 54.18 -15.72 -3.51
C SER A 542 53.67 -14.44 -2.82
N ALA A 543 53.45 -13.33 -3.53
CA ALA A 543 53.03 -12.07 -2.93
C ALA A 543 51.52 -12.06 -2.57
N ALA A 544 50.69 -12.74 -3.37
CA ALA A 544 49.26 -12.84 -3.16
C ALA A 544 48.88 -13.61 -1.87
N ALA A 545 49.74 -14.55 -1.44
CA ALA A 545 49.52 -15.31 -0.20
C ALA A 545 49.84 -14.51 1.07
N ALA A 546 50.71 -13.49 0.99
CA ALA A 546 51.14 -12.70 2.15
C ALA A 546 50.13 -11.59 2.53
N ALA A 547 49.32 -11.11 1.58
CA ALA A 547 48.30 -10.08 1.81
C ALA A 547 47.01 -10.61 2.50
N ALA A 548 46.85 -11.92 2.64
CA ALA A 548 45.64 -12.56 3.18
C ALA A 548 45.55 -12.55 4.73
N VAL A 549 46.50 -11.93 5.46
CA VAL A 549 46.61 -12.04 6.93
C VAL A 549 46.49 -10.70 7.68
N ALA A 550 46.19 -9.59 7.02
CA ALA A 550 46.01 -8.31 7.72
C ALA A 550 44.62 -8.20 8.39
N PRO A 551 44.53 -7.84 9.68
CA PRO A 551 43.23 -7.66 10.35
C PRO A 551 42.53 -6.41 9.83
N ALA A 552 41.24 -6.56 9.50
CA ALA A 552 40.39 -5.46 9.05
C ALA A 552 40.28 -4.35 10.12
N PRO A 553 40.44 -3.07 9.75
CA PRO A 553 40.21 -1.97 10.67
C PRO A 553 38.71 -1.85 10.98
N THR A 554 38.37 -1.87 12.26
CA THR A 554 37.04 -1.52 12.77
C THR A 554 36.77 -0.03 12.57
N ILE A 555 35.97 0.32 11.58
CA ILE A 555 35.47 1.67 11.30
C ILE A 555 33.96 1.55 10.95
N SER A 556 33.18 2.61 11.20
CA SER A 556 31.70 2.68 11.14
C SER A 556 31.10 2.04 9.87
N LYS A 557 30.09 1.16 10.07
CA LYS A 557 29.75 0.09 9.12
C LYS A 557 28.82 0.45 7.96
N ASP A 558 27.95 1.46 8.08
CA ASP A 558 26.79 1.51 7.19
C ASP A 558 27.01 2.37 5.93
N ASP A 559 27.76 3.48 6.01
CA ASP A 559 27.98 4.38 4.86
C ASP A 559 29.21 3.98 4.02
N ASP A 560 30.28 3.48 4.65
CA ASP A 560 31.52 3.06 3.96
C ASP A 560 31.36 1.72 3.21
N GLU A 561 30.48 0.82 3.66
CA GLU A 561 30.18 -0.44 2.94
C GLU A 561 29.46 -0.17 1.59
N VAL A 562 28.58 0.84 1.54
CA VAL A 562 27.86 1.23 0.33
C VAL A 562 28.79 1.88 -0.70
N ILE A 563 29.67 2.79 -0.25
CA ILE A 563 30.68 3.40 -1.12
C ILE A 563 31.64 2.34 -1.65
N LYS A 564 32.08 1.40 -0.81
CA LYS A 564 32.99 0.34 -1.22
C LYS A 564 32.37 -0.62 -2.25
N ALA A 565 31.10 -1.03 -2.05
CA ALA A 565 30.37 -1.84 -3.02
C ALA A 565 30.20 -1.14 -4.38
N SER A 566 30.12 0.19 -4.36
CA SER A 566 29.96 1.01 -5.56
C SER A 566 31.26 1.16 -6.38
N ASP A 567 32.41 1.30 -5.73
CA ASP A 567 33.72 1.33 -6.41
C ASP A 567 34.09 -0.06 -6.99
N ASP A 568 33.68 -1.14 -6.32
CA ASP A 568 33.83 -2.51 -6.84
C ASP A 568 33.09 -2.70 -8.17
N THR A 569 31.85 -2.18 -8.31
CA THR A 569 31.12 -2.28 -9.59
C THR A 569 31.83 -1.56 -10.74
N VAL A 570 32.43 -0.39 -10.47
CA VAL A 570 33.22 0.35 -11.46
C VAL A 570 34.48 -0.45 -11.83
N ALA A 571 35.19 -0.99 -10.84
CA ALA A 571 36.41 -1.77 -11.05
C ALA A 571 36.16 -3.05 -11.88
N LEU A 572 35.06 -3.76 -11.64
CA LEU A 572 34.68 -4.95 -12.40
C LEU A 572 34.38 -4.63 -13.87
N GLU A 573 33.65 -3.54 -14.12
CA GLU A 573 33.34 -3.09 -15.46
C GLU A 573 34.60 -2.57 -16.18
N LEU A 574 35.50 -1.90 -15.45
CA LEU A 574 36.78 -1.41 -15.95
C LEU A 574 37.72 -2.53 -16.39
N LEU A 575 37.82 -3.62 -15.60
CA LEU A 575 38.56 -4.82 -15.99
C LEU A 575 38.01 -5.43 -17.28
N THR A 576 36.68 -5.49 -17.39
CA THR A 576 36.00 -6.04 -18.57
C THR A 576 36.24 -5.16 -19.80
N ALA A 577 36.04 -3.85 -19.68
CA ALA A 577 36.25 -2.87 -20.74
C ALA A 577 37.72 -2.84 -21.21
N CYS A 578 38.68 -2.83 -20.29
CA CYS A 578 40.10 -2.85 -20.63
C CYS A 578 40.49 -4.15 -21.36
N THR A 579 39.93 -5.29 -20.94
CA THR A 579 40.20 -6.59 -21.56
C THR A 579 39.58 -6.67 -22.97
N LYS A 580 38.36 -6.19 -23.17
CA LYS A 580 37.71 -6.09 -24.49
C LYS A 580 38.51 -5.19 -25.43
N LEU A 581 38.85 -3.98 -24.97
CA LEU A 581 39.57 -3.00 -25.78
C LEU A 581 41.02 -3.44 -26.07
N PHE A 582 41.64 -4.25 -25.21
CA PHE A 582 42.96 -4.85 -25.48
C PHE A 582 42.95 -5.73 -26.74
N PHE A 583 41.86 -6.43 -27.02
CA PHE A 583 41.76 -7.24 -28.24
C PHE A 583 41.61 -6.38 -29.52
N ALA A 584 40.98 -5.20 -29.42
CA ALA A 584 40.84 -4.27 -30.54
C ALA A 584 42.11 -3.42 -30.76
N ARG A 585 42.71 -2.91 -29.67
CA ARG A 585 43.90 -2.04 -29.69
C ARG A 585 45.00 -2.52 -28.74
N PRO A 586 45.70 -3.63 -29.06
CA PRO A 586 46.76 -4.17 -28.21
C PRO A 586 47.89 -3.19 -27.82
N PRO A 587 48.46 -2.36 -28.73
CA PRO A 587 49.66 -1.58 -28.40
C PRO A 587 49.41 -0.46 -27.39
N GLU A 588 48.21 0.12 -27.39
CA GLU A 588 47.82 1.19 -26.47
C GLU A 588 47.36 0.62 -25.13
N MET A 589 46.60 -0.48 -25.16
CA MET A 589 45.97 -1.07 -23.98
C MET A 589 46.87 -1.98 -23.15
N GLN A 590 48.01 -2.46 -23.67
CA GLN A 590 48.89 -3.36 -22.92
C GLN A 590 49.34 -2.76 -21.57
N LYS A 591 49.72 -1.48 -21.56
CA LYS A 591 50.12 -0.76 -20.34
C LYS A 591 48.90 -0.55 -19.41
N ILE A 592 47.78 -0.12 -19.97
CA ILE A 592 46.56 0.24 -19.23
C ILE A 592 45.94 -1.00 -18.57
N LEU A 593 45.87 -2.12 -19.29
CA LEU A 593 45.41 -3.40 -18.73
C LEU A 593 46.32 -3.90 -17.62
N GLY A 594 47.64 -3.69 -17.75
CA GLY A 594 48.60 -3.96 -16.68
C GLY A 594 48.36 -3.13 -15.42
N LEU A 595 48.03 -1.84 -15.58
CA LEU A 595 47.64 -0.97 -14.46
C LEU A 595 46.34 -1.44 -13.79
N ALA A 596 45.33 -1.82 -14.58
CA ALA A 596 44.06 -2.34 -14.06
C ALA A 596 44.25 -3.64 -13.25
N PHE A 597 45.08 -4.58 -13.73
CA PHE A 597 45.43 -5.78 -12.97
C PHE A 597 46.23 -5.47 -11.70
N ASN A 598 47.15 -4.51 -11.76
CA ASN A 598 47.92 -4.10 -10.59
C ASN A 598 47.00 -3.50 -9.51
N TYR A 599 46.08 -2.61 -9.90
CA TYR A 599 45.05 -2.10 -8.98
C TYR A 599 44.26 -3.23 -8.35
N ALA A 600 43.70 -4.14 -9.16
CA ALA A 600 42.86 -5.23 -8.68
C ALA A 600 43.58 -6.15 -7.68
N VAL A 601 44.86 -6.45 -7.90
CA VAL A 601 45.62 -7.40 -7.06
C VAL A 601 46.27 -6.75 -5.84
N THR A 602 46.79 -5.52 -5.99
CA THR A 602 47.61 -4.85 -4.98
C THR A 602 46.78 -3.95 -4.06
N SER A 603 45.62 -3.45 -4.51
CA SER A 603 44.77 -2.61 -3.66
C SER A 603 44.16 -3.43 -2.51
N PRO A 604 44.30 -2.97 -1.25
CA PRO A 604 43.60 -3.55 -0.11
C PRO A 604 42.09 -3.22 -0.12
N ALA A 605 41.66 -2.24 -0.92
CA ALA A 605 40.25 -1.86 -1.06
C ALA A 605 39.48 -2.81 -2.00
N ALA A 606 40.16 -3.42 -2.98
CA ALA A 606 39.54 -4.31 -3.96
C ALA A 606 38.90 -5.57 -3.31
N SER A 607 37.64 -5.83 -3.64
CA SER A 607 36.95 -7.04 -3.19
C SER A 607 37.57 -8.33 -3.74
N PRO A 608 37.28 -9.49 -3.11
CA PRO A 608 37.64 -10.80 -3.65
C PRO A 608 37.13 -11.04 -5.08
N ASP A 609 35.94 -10.57 -5.45
CA ASP A 609 35.39 -10.76 -6.81
C ASP A 609 36.21 -10.01 -7.86
N VAL A 610 36.63 -8.77 -7.57
CA VAL A 610 37.51 -7.97 -8.44
C VAL A 610 38.85 -8.69 -8.66
N ARG A 611 39.44 -9.22 -7.57
CA ARG A 611 40.69 -10.01 -7.63
C ARG A 611 40.54 -11.29 -8.43
N ASP A 612 39.48 -12.05 -8.19
CA ASP A 612 39.23 -13.32 -8.87
C ASP A 612 39.00 -13.10 -10.37
N ARG A 613 38.25 -12.04 -10.76
CA ARG A 613 38.03 -11.67 -12.16
C ARG A 613 39.32 -11.24 -12.86
N ALA A 614 40.14 -10.42 -12.20
CA ALA A 614 41.45 -10.02 -12.73
C ALA A 614 42.39 -11.22 -12.92
N LEU A 615 42.48 -12.11 -11.93
CA LEU A 615 43.28 -13.34 -12.02
C LEU A 615 42.77 -14.29 -13.10
N MET A 616 41.45 -14.39 -13.27
CA MET A 616 40.83 -15.16 -14.34
C MET A 616 41.26 -14.63 -15.72
N TYR A 617 41.10 -13.32 -15.98
CA TYR A 617 41.52 -12.72 -17.25
C TYR A 617 43.02 -12.86 -17.49
N TYR A 618 43.86 -12.63 -16.47
CA TYR A 618 45.31 -12.80 -16.57
C TYR A 618 45.70 -14.24 -16.94
N ARG A 619 45.11 -15.24 -16.26
CA ARG A 619 45.36 -16.66 -16.55
C ARG A 619 44.87 -17.06 -17.95
N LEU A 620 43.74 -16.51 -18.37
CA LEU A 620 43.18 -16.75 -19.70
C LEU A 620 44.12 -16.21 -20.80
N LEU A 621 44.56 -14.95 -20.67
CA LEU A 621 45.51 -14.31 -21.57
C LEU A 621 46.87 -15.02 -21.60
N LYS A 622 47.35 -15.51 -20.44
CA LYS A 622 48.60 -16.27 -20.33
C LYS A 622 48.54 -17.63 -21.02
N ARG A 623 47.37 -18.27 -21.02
CA ARG A 623 47.16 -19.59 -21.64
C ARG A 623 47.10 -19.48 -23.16
N SER A 624 46.23 -18.62 -23.69
CA SER A 624 46.07 -18.42 -25.13
C SER A 624 45.31 -17.12 -25.38
N THR A 625 45.93 -16.21 -26.14
CA THR A 625 45.30 -14.94 -26.53
C THR A 625 44.11 -15.16 -27.46
N GLN A 626 44.14 -16.19 -28.29
CA GLN A 626 43.05 -16.52 -29.22
C GLN A 626 41.84 -17.10 -28.48
N GLU A 627 42.06 -18.04 -27.54
CA GLU A 627 40.95 -18.57 -26.72
C GLU A 627 40.35 -17.46 -25.85
N ALA A 628 41.18 -16.56 -25.33
CA ALA A 628 40.72 -15.40 -24.55
C ALA A 628 39.86 -14.45 -25.38
N HIS A 629 40.28 -14.15 -26.61
CA HIS A 629 39.50 -13.35 -27.56
C HIS A 629 38.13 -13.98 -27.80
N ASP A 630 38.10 -15.27 -28.12
CA ASP A 630 36.87 -15.98 -28.48
C ASP A 630 35.92 -16.15 -27.28
N ILE A 631 36.41 -16.16 -26.04
CA ILE A 631 35.60 -16.26 -24.81
C ILE A 631 35.08 -14.89 -24.36
N VAL A 632 35.90 -13.84 -24.44
CA VAL A 632 35.56 -12.51 -23.91
C VAL A 632 34.68 -11.72 -24.89
N LEU A 633 34.87 -11.91 -26.20
CA LEU A 633 34.12 -11.22 -27.25
C LEU A 633 32.97 -12.07 -27.84
N VAL A 634 32.55 -13.14 -27.15
CA VAL A 634 31.30 -13.82 -27.52
C VAL A 634 30.21 -12.76 -27.52
N GLY A 635 29.59 -12.54 -28.67
CA GLY A 635 28.45 -11.63 -28.77
C GLY A 635 27.40 -12.08 -27.77
N GLU A 636 27.07 -11.21 -26.81
CA GLU A 636 25.93 -11.46 -25.93
C GLU A 636 24.74 -11.75 -26.85
N GLU A 637 24.15 -12.95 -26.75
CA GLU A 637 22.80 -13.13 -27.25
C GLU A 637 21.99 -12.01 -26.62
N ALA A 638 21.40 -11.14 -27.45
CA ALA A 638 20.54 -10.06 -26.98
C ALA A 638 19.65 -10.66 -25.91
N THR A 639 19.83 -10.23 -24.66
CA THR A 639 19.17 -10.84 -23.51
C THR A 639 17.69 -10.56 -23.67
N ALA A 640 17.00 -11.44 -24.40
CA ALA A 640 15.61 -11.33 -24.76
C ALA A 640 14.69 -11.71 -23.59
N ASN A 641 15.24 -11.96 -22.39
CA ASN A 641 14.53 -12.53 -21.27
C ASN A 641 14.75 -11.73 -19.98
N ALA A 642 13.84 -10.77 -19.74
CA ALA A 642 12.89 -10.83 -18.62
C ALA A 642 13.35 -10.66 -17.15
N SER A 643 14.59 -10.26 -16.82
CA SER A 643 14.96 -9.95 -15.41
C SER A 643 15.31 -8.49 -15.11
N GLU A 644 15.54 -7.65 -16.13
CA GLU A 644 15.89 -6.23 -15.97
C GLU A 644 14.84 -5.28 -16.57
N ASN A 645 13.60 -5.74 -16.78
CA ASN A 645 12.49 -4.81 -16.92
C ASN A 645 12.20 -4.24 -15.52
N THR A 646 12.80 -3.09 -15.21
CA THR A 646 12.70 -2.40 -13.91
C THR A 646 11.26 -2.09 -13.47
N TYR A 647 10.26 -2.27 -14.34
CA TYR A 647 8.84 -1.96 -14.11
C TYR A 647 7.88 -3.15 -14.34
N ASP A 648 8.27 -4.37 -13.95
CA ASP A 648 7.30 -5.47 -13.83
C ASP A 648 6.58 -5.37 -12.47
N ILE A 649 5.55 -4.53 -12.39
CA ILE A 649 4.72 -4.40 -11.18
C ILE A 649 3.88 -5.67 -11.04
N LYS A 650 4.37 -6.61 -10.24
CA LYS A 650 3.67 -7.87 -9.94
C LYS A 650 2.64 -7.66 -8.83
N ILE A 651 1.40 -7.40 -9.24
CA ILE A 651 0.24 -7.36 -8.34
C ILE A 651 -0.41 -8.74 -8.33
N ASP A 652 -0.75 -9.27 -7.15
CA ASP A 652 -1.48 -10.54 -7.03
C ASP A 652 -2.94 -10.34 -7.48
N ASP A 653 -3.49 -11.25 -8.28
CA ASP A 653 -4.83 -11.10 -8.85
C ASP A 653 -5.91 -11.09 -7.75
N ARG A 654 -5.63 -11.72 -6.60
CA ARG A 654 -6.48 -11.65 -5.39
C ARG A 654 -6.72 -10.22 -4.91
N ILE A 655 -5.80 -9.30 -5.17
CA ILE A 655 -5.96 -7.88 -4.81
C ILE A 655 -7.06 -7.25 -5.67
N PHE A 656 -7.17 -7.62 -6.94
CA PHE A 656 -8.23 -7.14 -7.81
C PHE A 656 -9.57 -7.84 -7.51
N ASP A 657 -9.55 -9.16 -7.30
CA ASP A 657 -10.78 -9.95 -7.16
C ASP A 657 -11.45 -9.83 -5.78
N GLU A 658 -10.69 -9.79 -4.68
CA GLU A 658 -11.24 -9.91 -3.31
C GLU A 658 -10.92 -8.71 -2.41
N GLU A 659 -9.83 -7.97 -2.69
CA GLU A 659 -9.26 -6.97 -1.78
C GLU A 659 -9.14 -5.56 -2.40
N PHE A 660 -9.89 -5.28 -3.46
CA PHE A 660 -9.69 -4.07 -4.30
C PHE A 660 -9.79 -2.76 -3.53
N ASN A 661 -10.80 -2.59 -2.67
CA ASN A 661 -11.01 -1.37 -1.87
C ASN A 661 -10.55 -1.56 -0.42
N THR A 662 -9.30 -1.99 -0.26
CA THR A 662 -8.65 -2.23 1.04
C THR A 662 -7.20 -1.72 1.04
N LEU A 663 -6.51 -1.83 2.19
CA LEU A 663 -5.09 -1.49 2.28
C LEU A 663 -4.20 -2.32 1.34
N SER A 664 -4.65 -3.51 0.92
CA SER A 664 -3.91 -4.37 0.01
C SER A 664 -3.64 -3.71 -1.35
N ALA A 665 -4.61 -2.94 -1.86
CA ALA A 665 -4.47 -2.20 -3.12
C ALA A 665 -3.47 -1.02 -3.04
N ILE A 666 -3.19 -0.52 -1.83
CA ILE A 666 -2.21 0.55 -1.60
C ILE A 666 -0.81 -0.04 -1.46
N TYR A 667 -0.65 -1.13 -0.72
CA TYR A 667 0.66 -1.78 -0.52
C TYR A 667 1.08 -2.69 -1.67
N TRP A 668 0.17 -2.98 -2.61
CA TRP A 668 0.34 -4.01 -3.64
C TRP A 668 0.74 -5.36 -3.04
N MET A 669 0.17 -5.66 -1.88
CA MET A 669 0.42 -6.87 -1.10
C MET A 669 -0.91 -7.41 -0.59
N THR A 670 -1.07 -8.73 -0.60
CA THR A 670 -2.26 -9.38 -0.04
C THR A 670 -2.33 -9.21 1.47
N SER A 671 -3.55 -9.20 2.02
CA SER A 671 -3.78 -9.03 3.46
C SER A 671 -3.02 -10.02 4.32
N SER A 672 -2.78 -11.24 3.83
CA SER A 672 -2.02 -12.29 4.52
C SER A 672 -0.58 -11.91 4.85
N LYS A 673 0.01 -10.91 4.18
CA LYS A 673 1.39 -10.46 4.44
C LYS A 673 1.51 -9.50 5.62
N PHE A 674 0.43 -8.82 6.00
CA PHE A 674 0.47 -7.76 7.03
C PHE A 674 -0.63 -7.86 8.09
N VAL A 675 -1.65 -8.70 7.88
CA VAL A 675 -2.59 -9.10 8.93
C VAL A 675 -2.08 -10.41 9.51
N PRO A 676 -1.65 -10.46 10.79
CA PRO A 676 -1.36 -11.74 11.42
C PRO A 676 -2.61 -12.58 11.33
N THR A 677 -2.52 -13.78 10.74
CA THR A 677 -3.62 -14.74 10.77
C THR A 677 -3.95 -14.96 12.24
N ILE A 678 -5.04 -14.37 12.72
CA ILE A 678 -5.54 -14.62 14.06
C ILE A 678 -5.95 -16.08 14.02
N GLU A 679 -5.10 -16.98 14.54
CA GLU A 679 -5.56 -18.29 14.92
C GLU A 679 -6.77 -18.07 15.82
N PRO A 680 -7.94 -18.66 15.51
CA PRO A 680 -9.09 -18.51 16.37
C PRO A 680 -8.68 -18.93 17.78
N LEU A 681 -8.86 -18.03 18.75
CA LEU A 681 -8.46 -18.17 20.16
C LEU A 681 -9.21 -19.29 20.92
N TYR A 682 -9.75 -20.28 20.21
CA TYR A 682 -10.37 -21.49 20.72
C TYR A 682 -9.85 -22.73 19.97
N GLN A 683 -8.56 -23.05 20.11
CA GLN A 683 -8.08 -24.41 19.89
C GLN A 683 -8.44 -25.28 21.11
N GLY A 684 -9.66 -25.80 21.08
CA GLY A 684 -10.22 -26.62 22.15
C GLY A 684 -11.27 -27.61 21.69
N MET A 685 -11.32 -27.99 20.41
CA MET A 685 -12.04 -29.20 19.98
C MET A 685 -11.27 -29.91 18.85
N PRO A 686 -11.10 -31.24 18.94
CA PRO A 686 -10.46 -32.00 17.88
C PRO A 686 -11.33 -31.94 16.63
N THR A 687 -10.71 -31.54 15.52
CA THR A 687 -11.25 -31.65 14.17
C THR A 687 -11.63 -33.11 13.90
N ASN A 688 -12.93 -33.39 13.89
CA ASN A 688 -13.43 -34.66 13.39
C ASN A 688 -14.72 -34.44 12.62
N LYS A 689 -14.57 -34.43 11.29
CA LYS A 689 -15.57 -34.66 10.26
C LYS A 689 -16.70 -33.63 10.17
N SER A 690 -16.83 -33.09 8.96
CA SER A 690 -18.03 -32.43 8.46
C SER A 690 -19.30 -33.14 8.94
N PRO A 691 -20.29 -32.41 9.51
CA PRO A 691 -21.59 -32.99 9.74
C PRO A 691 -22.27 -33.11 8.38
N THR A 692 -22.23 -34.31 7.81
CA THR A 692 -23.25 -34.73 6.84
C THR A 692 -24.59 -34.61 7.54
N VAL A 693 -25.38 -33.61 7.15
CA VAL A 693 -26.81 -33.55 7.49
C VAL A 693 -27.46 -34.75 6.83
N MET A 694 -27.54 -35.85 7.58
CA MET A 694 -28.48 -36.93 7.30
C MET A 694 -29.86 -36.30 7.40
N TYR A 695 -30.50 -36.09 6.25
CA TYR A 695 -31.96 -35.95 6.20
C TYR A 695 -32.54 -37.14 6.96
N ARG A 696 -33.16 -36.88 8.12
CA ARG A 696 -34.14 -37.81 8.66
C ARG A 696 -35.36 -37.65 7.78
N ASP A 697 -35.63 -38.66 6.97
CA ASP A 697 -36.88 -38.75 6.24
C ASP A 697 -38.07 -38.56 7.21
N PRO A 698 -39.12 -37.83 6.80
CA PRO A 698 -40.33 -37.72 7.59
C PRO A 698 -40.96 -39.11 7.79
N PRO A 699 -41.58 -39.39 8.96
CA PRO A 699 -42.21 -40.67 9.19
C PRO A 699 -43.33 -40.92 8.17
N PRO A 700 -43.43 -42.13 7.60
CA PRO A 700 -44.43 -42.43 6.59
C PRO A 700 -45.85 -42.40 7.19
N PRO A 701 -46.87 -42.01 6.40
CA PRO A 701 -48.26 -42.05 6.83
C PRO A 701 -48.70 -43.50 7.09
N PRO A 702 -49.69 -43.72 7.99
CA PRO A 702 -50.09 -45.06 8.42
C PRO A 702 -50.69 -45.85 7.25
N LEU A 703 -50.08 -46.99 6.93
CA LEU A 703 -50.59 -47.92 5.93
C LEU A 703 -51.74 -48.74 6.51
N THR A 704 -52.92 -48.54 5.92
CA THR A 704 -54.05 -49.46 5.94
C THR A 704 -53.65 -50.86 5.48
N GLU A 705 -54.16 -51.86 6.19
CA GLU A 705 -53.94 -53.28 5.90
C GLU A 705 -54.48 -53.72 4.53
N ALA A 706 -53.69 -54.60 3.91
CA ALA A 706 -54.06 -55.68 3.00
C ALA A 706 -54.59 -55.34 1.60
N ALA A 707 -53.79 -55.64 0.57
CA ALA A 707 -54.10 -56.73 -0.37
C ALA A 707 -52.95 -56.99 -1.37
N ALA A 708 -52.77 -58.29 -1.65
CA ALA A 708 -51.86 -59.00 -2.54
C ALA A 708 -51.45 -58.36 -3.88
N GLU A 709 -50.22 -58.67 -4.29
CA GLU A 709 -49.68 -58.57 -5.66
C GLU A 709 -50.57 -59.26 -6.71
N PRO A 710 -50.43 -58.86 -7.98
CA PRO A 710 -49.89 -59.84 -8.90
C PRO A 710 -48.81 -59.30 -9.86
N SER A 711 -48.05 -60.27 -10.34
CA SER A 711 -46.90 -60.26 -11.22
C SER A 711 -47.20 -59.98 -12.70
N GLN A 712 -46.11 -59.64 -13.41
CA GLN A 712 -45.76 -59.98 -14.82
C GLN A 712 -46.10 -59.01 -15.98
N SER A 713 -44.99 -58.59 -16.61
CA SER A 713 -44.63 -58.70 -18.04
C SER A 713 -45.29 -57.84 -19.13
N ASP A 714 -44.38 -57.31 -19.96
CA ASP A 714 -44.40 -57.24 -21.43
C ASP A 714 -45.15 -56.11 -22.18
N THR A 715 -44.29 -55.31 -22.85
CA THR A 715 -44.35 -54.82 -24.24
C THR A 715 -45.67 -54.43 -24.90
N VAL A 716 -45.65 -53.20 -25.43
CA VAL A 716 -46.01 -52.80 -26.82
C VAL A 716 -47.36 -53.29 -27.35
N GLU A 717 -48.28 -52.37 -27.65
CA GLU A 717 -48.62 -51.96 -29.03
C GLU A 717 -49.78 -50.95 -29.05
N SER A 718 -49.62 -49.95 -29.91
CA SER A 718 -50.62 -48.99 -30.35
C SER A 718 -51.55 -49.61 -31.38
N THR A 719 -52.87 -49.44 -31.25
CA THR A 719 -53.76 -49.18 -32.40
C THR A 719 -55.06 -48.53 -31.95
N ASP A 720 -55.42 -47.48 -32.68
CA ASP A 720 -56.69 -46.76 -32.72
C ASP A 720 -57.93 -47.66 -32.88
N LEU A 721 -59.09 -47.17 -32.42
CA LEU A 721 -60.24 -46.80 -33.28
C LEU A 721 -61.50 -46.49 -32.43
N LEU A 722 -62.02 -45.28 -32.62
CA LEU A 722 -63.44 -44.87 -32.76
C LEU A 722 -64.51 -45.41 -31.78
N GLY A 723 -65.31 -44.48 -31.27
CA GLY A 723 -66.70 -44.75 -30.88
C GLY A 723 -67.30 -43.66 -30.00
N ASP A 724 -68.23 -42.89 -30.57
CA ASP A 724 -69.02 -41.81 -29.98
C ASP A 724 -69.61 -42.10 -28.58
N ASP A 725 -69.48 -41.14 -27.66
CA ASP A 725 -70.60 -40.40 -27.02
C ASP A 725 -70.07 -39.17 -26.27
#